data_AF-A0A975S6W3-F1
#
_entry.id   AF-A0A975S6W3-F1
#
_cell.length_a   1.000
_cell.length_b   1.000
_cell.length_c   1.000
_cell.angle_alpha   90.00
_cell.angle_beta   90.00
_cell.angle_gamma   90.00
#
_symmetry.space_group_name_H-M   'P 1'
#
loop_
_entity.id
_entity.type
_entity.pdbx_description
1 polymer ?
#
loop_
_entity_poly.entity_id
_entity_poly.type
_entity_poly.pdbx_seq_one_letter_code
_entity_poly.pdbx_strand_id
1 'polypeptide(L)'
;MNFCMSCGTKLQPEWQFCANCRRPVDTAGSPQAAGTATGAVSVTPVPPEAPESAARQPEAASPAAAPQTQATQPGPPQTQEAQGAAASTGATRIIETGGPGHAAPAQPGGGYGAPAGGDGHSGPPSSGGGDGGGSGPEGPADGDTPESGKKTNRKAIILGAVAVVLVAVGVGTFLFIQNMIRGGAGSPEQVAEKLIESIETKDGIRLVTMVAPAEREALDKFQEGFMDKVEEFGIFEAANKVGEDSVEDEFDDEINLDGISVTFENVEPTVTEVDDQLAVLNFSSGTVRLQIDPEQTTGAVRSGLEASGEMEPVDETADLADLDIEGEGLRVAAVKDGGRWYVSPMYSGLELVLQLTGNERGSLPEPTDGADSPAEAAQALVGAVPGILDSGKFTDLGKYLMSYEGNAVHYYGGALDEAMDGGIDSGLEITANTFKDAEKDGDRGRALVEELKMEADGDALSLTADCMESGPEKYCRGESGYVMTNGSFDDEAIMRAFPQLGLSSVKEDGKWKVSIMDTTTDLALQWMDTITREQALAMLDLARSEDAAGTMTLDEETDLEFNSAGYAVMTLKLEEDTALQGEGGGDSYSSYTVYSKDGKEEITSSDELFADETPAGEYKVVIFAGDEWADEFAAKGNDVKHSGSVTIQEQVAPSAIDGFETLQYNYLTLDEYPGPTETHVLDVPKGANVELVVTAEGYMGAWDKPGSLVLTLDGKTHKVPVTNDDEELTIPLSAGMGQELSVELVKGDGSGEEVDYTLELVTK
;
A
#
# COMPACT_ATOMS: atom_id res chain seq x y z
N MET A 1 -16.32 48.01 32.06
CA MET A 1 -15.57 47.00 31.27
C MET A 1 -15.38 45.82 32.19
N ASN A 2 -15.90 44.66 31.82
CA ASN A 2 -15.82 43.47 32.63
C ASN A 2 -14.48 42.78 32.34
N PHE A 3 -13.82 42.28 33.38
CA PHE A 3 -12.61 41.46 33.26
C PHE A 3 -12.92 40.11 33.88
N CYS A 4 -12.38 39.04 33.32
CA CYS A 4 -12.50 37.72 33.89
C CYS A 4 -11.81 37.69 35.25
N MET A 5 -12.54 37.35 36.31
CA MET A 5 -11.99 37.29 37.67
C MET A 5 -11.00 36.13 37.87
N SER A 6 -10.98 35.13 36.97
CA SER A 6 -10.02 34.02 37.02
C SER A 6 -8.68 34.31 36.34
N CYS A 7 -8.66 35.05 35.23
CA CYS A 7 -7.43 35.25 34.44
C CYS A 7 -7.14 36.70 34.04
N GLY A 8 -7.97 37.67 34.44
CA GLY A 8 -7.76 39.09 34.18
C GLY A 8 -8.01 39.54 32.73
N THR A 9 -8.42 38.65 31.83
CA THR A 9 -8.69 38.99 30.42
C THR A 9 -9.93 39.89 30.31
N LYS A 10 -9.86 40.92 29.47
CA LYS A 10 -10.99 41.83 29.19
C LYS A 10 -12.11 41.06 28.48
N LEU A 11 -13.32 41.15 28.99
CA LEU A 11 -14.49 40.45 28.47
C LEU A 11 -15.35 41.40 27.61
N GLN A 12 -15.90 40.86 26.52
CA GLN A 12 -16.98 41.52 25.80
C GLN A 12 -18.30 41.39 26.58
N PRO A 13 -19.19 42.39 26.57
CA PRO A 13 -20.42 42.42 27.37
C PRO A 13 -21.36 41.22 27.17
N GLU A 14 -21.36 40.62 25.99
CA GLU A 14 -22.21 39.51 25.55
C GLU A 14 -21.63 38.12 25.86
N TRP A 15 -20.40 38.04 26.37
CA TRP A 15 -19.75 36.76 26.63
C TRP A 15 -20.22 36.13 27.94
N GLN A 16 -20.80 34.94 27.83
CA GLN A 16 -21.16 34.11 28.98
C GLN A 16 -19.96 33.32 29.54
N PHE A 17 -18.85 33.25 28.80
CA PHE A 17 -17.62 32.56 29.19
C PHE A 17 -16.38 33.36 28.75
N CYS A 18 -15.29 33.28 29.51
CA CYS A 18 -14.03 33.92 29.14
C CYS A 18 -13.32 33.11 28.05
N ALA A 19 -13.09 33.68 26.86
CA ALA A 19 -12.42 32.98 25.76
C ALA A 19 -11.02 32.42 26.10
N ASN A 20 -10.31 33.05 27.05
CA ASN A 20 -8.93 32.65 27.38
C ASN A 20 -8.85 31.49 28.39
N CYS A 21 -9.72 31.45 29.40
CA CYS A 21 -9.68 30.41 30.44
C CYS A 21 -10.94 29.54 30.51
N ARG A 22 -11.88 29.77 29.59
CA ARG A 22 -13.14 29.02 29.37
C ARG A 22 -14.05 28.89 30.60
N ARG A 23 -13.86 29.73 31.62
CA ARG A 23 -14.74 29.77 32.80
C ARG A 23 -15.97 30.66 32.59
N PRO A 24 -17.12 30.33 33.22
CA PRO A 24 -18.32 31.15 33.15
C PRO A 24 -18.07 32.58 33.65
N VAL A 25 -18.69 33.54 32.99
CA VAL A 25 -18.72 34.95 33.42
C VAL A 25 -19.97 35.14 34.27
N ASP A 26 -19.80 35.22 35.58
CA ASP A 26 -20.90 35.48 36.51
C ASP A 26 -21.57 36.83 36.20
N THR A 27 -22.74 36.80 35.55
CA THR A 27 -23.53 37.99 35.18
C THR A 27 -24.68 38.28 36.15
N ALA A 28 -24.59 37.79 37.39
CA ALA A 28 -25.63 38.00 38.41
C ALA A 28 -25.10 38.78 39.63
N GLY A 29 -25.41 40.08 39.69
CA GLY A 29 -25.18 40.90 40.88
C GLY A 29 -25.63 42.36 40.75
N SER A 30 -26.94 42.60 40.77
CA SER A 30 -27.48 43.93 41.17
C SER A 30 -27.58 44.04 42.69
N PRO A 31 -27.49 45.25 43.26
CA PRO A 31 -26.75 45.49 44.51
C PRO A 31 -27.58 45.27 45.78
N GLN A 32 -27.02 44.51 46.73
CA GLN A 32 -27.44 44.57 48.13
C GLN A 32 -26.46 45.43 48.93
N ALA A 33 -27.04 46.32 49.74
CA ALA A 33 -26.39 47.44 50.39
C ALA A 33 -25.66 47.08 51.69
N ALA A 34 -24.68 47.96 51.98
CA ALA A 34 -24.11 48.36 53.28
C ALA A 34 -22.92 47.56 53.85
N GLY A 35 -21.78 48.26 53.97
CA GLY A 35 -20.62 47.83 54.76
C GLY A 35 -19.36 48.70 54.58
N THR A 36 -19.45 49.99 54.92
CA THR A 36 -18.37 50.96 55.28
C THR A 36 -16.87 50.64 55.03
N ALA A 37 -16.26 51.56 54.26
CA ALA A 37 -15.09 52.39 54.61
C ALA A 37 -13.63 51.96 54.30
N THR A 38 -13.00 52.87 53.55
CA THR A 38 -11.59 53.37 53.57
C THR A 38 -10.47 52.63 52.83
N GLY A 39 -9.81 53.37 51.93
CA GLY A 39 -8.45 53.07 51.45
C GLY A 39 -8.17 53.57 50.04
N ALA A 40 -7.81 54.85 49.89
CA ALA A 40 -7.37 55.44 48.62
C ALA A 40 -5.92 55.07 48.29
N VAL A 41 -5.60 54.73 47.03
CA VAL A 41 -4.32 55.12 46.37
C VAL A 41 -4.52 55.26 44.85
N SER A 42 -3.94 56.32 44.32
CA SER A 42 -4.00 56.85 42.96
C SER A 42 -3.22 56.07 41.90
N VAL A 43 -3.72 56.12 40.67
CA VAL A 43 -3.04 55.74 39.42
C VAL A 43 -2.20 56.91 38.90
N THR A 44 -1.00 56.62 38.39
CA THR A 44 -0.26 57.50 37.46
C THR A 44 0.31 56.65 36.31
N PRO A 45 0.14 57.03 35.03
CA PRO A 45 0.64 56.26 33.89
C PRO A 45 2.01 56.78 33.38
N VAL A 46 2.82 55.91 32.77
CA VAL A 46 4.03 56.27 32.01
C VAL A 46 3.97 55.63 30.60
N PRO A 47 4.42 56.31 29.51
CA PRO A 47 4.20 55.94 28.10
C PRO A 47 5.30 55.00 27.52
N PRO A 48 5.17 54.56 26.23
CA PRO A 48 5.94 53.44 25.66
C PRO A 48 7.26 53.87 24.99
N GLU A 49 8.26 52.99 24.99
CA GLU A 49 9.49 53.08 24.20
C GLU A 49 9.67 51.87 23.27
N ALA A 50 10.23 52.12 22.09
CA ALA A 50 10.45 51.21 20.96
C ALA A 50 11.73 50.35 21.12
N PRO A 51 11.89 49.24 20.35
CA PRO A 51 13.06 48.36 20.49
C PRO A 51 14.21 48.72 19.53
N GLU A 52 15.45 48.63 20.02
CA GLU A 52 16.70 48.74 19.26
C GLU A 52 17.55 47.48 19.46
N SER A 53 18.20 47.05 18.37
CA SER A 53 19.01 45.85 18.15
C SER A 53 20.35 45.81 18.90
N ALA A 54 20.83 44.62 19.33
CA ALA A 54 22.26 44.25 19.31
C ALA A 54 22.50 42.76 19.62
N ALA A 55 23.23 42.09 18.73
CA ALA A 55 23.81 40.75 18.89
C ALA A 55 25.10 40.75 19.73
N ARG A 56 25.42 39.62 20.38
CA ARG A 56 26.77 39.31 20.92
C ARG A 56 27.10 37.82 20.82
N GLN A 57 28.23 37.52 20.16
CA GLN A 57 29.03 36.29 20.26
C GLN A 57 29.97 36.34 21.49
N PRO A 58 30.64 35.23 21.83
CA PRO A 58 32.05 35.31 22.25
C PRO A 58 33.01 34.34 21.54
N GLU A 59 34.22 34.85 21.30
CA GLU A 59 35.40 34.22 20.67
C GLU A 59 36.25 33.31 21.60
N ALA A 60 37.12 32.55 20.94
CA ALA A 60 38.04 31.52 21.41
C ALA A 60 39.25 31.98 22.27
N ALA A 61 39.84 31.03 23.00
CA ALA A 61 41.25 31.05 23.41
C ALA A 61 41.84 29.64 23.66
N SER A 62 43.03 29.40 23.10
CA SER A 62 44.06 28.38 23.42
C SER A 62 45.43 29.12 23.43
N PRO A 63 46.56 28.66 24.02
CA PRO A 63 47.08 27.26 23.97
C PRO A 63 48.00 26.73 25.12
N ALA A 64 48.40 25.45 24.95
CA ALA A 64 49.70 24.78 25.24
C ALA A 64 49.98 24.09 26.61
N ALA A 65 50.19 22.75 26.62
CA ALA A 65 51.50 22.06 26.47
C ALA A 65 51.44 20.54 26.83
N ALA A 66 52.16 19.70 26.06
CA ALA A 66 52.28 18.23 26.17
C ALA A 66 53.30 17.74 27.23
N PRO A 67 53.41 16.43 27.51
CA PRO A 67 54.41 15.61 26.79
C PRO A 67 54.01 14.15 26.44
N GLN A 68 54.68 13.62 25.40
CA GLN A 68 54.58 12.29 24.79
C GLN A 68 55.38 11.19 25.52
N THR A 69 54.98 9.91 25.40
CA THR A 69 55.89 8.76 25.24
C THR A 69 55.22 7.53 24.57
N GLN A 70 55.84 7.11 23.46
CA GLN A 70 55.97 5.82 22.74
C GLN A 70 55.08 4.59 23.04
N ALA A 71 54.54 3.98 21.96
CA ALA A 71 54.47 2.53 21.77
C ALA A 71 54.48 2.15 20.27
N THR A 72 55.03 0.97 20.00
CA THR A 72 55.63 0.47 18.74
C THR A 72 54.65 -0.36 17.88
N GLN A 73 54.85 -0.37 16.55
CA GLN A 73 54.17 -1.25 15.59
C GLN A 73 54.69 -2.71 15.57
N PRO A 74 53.87 -3.65 15.04
CA PRO A 74 54.36 -4.68 14.11
C PRO A 74 53.56 -4.74 12.79
N GLY A 75 54.27 -4.99 11.69
CA GLY A 75 53.75 -5.19 10.32
C GLY A 75 53.42 -6.66 9.94
N PRO A 76 53.06 -6.92 8.66
CA PRO A 76 52.22 -8.04 8.21
C PRO A 76 53.00 -9.23 7.60
N PRO A 77 52.34 -10.37 7.31
CA PRO A 77 52.86 -11.34 6.35
C PRO A 77 52.25 -11.19 4.95
N GLN A 78 53.09 -11.54 3.97
CA GLN A 78 52.97 -11.39 2.53
C GLN A 78 52.12 -12.47 1.86
N THR A 79 51.53 -12.14 0.71
CA THR A 79 51.39 -13.08 -0.43
C THR A 79 51.72 -12.36 -1.74
N GLN A 80 52.52 -13.03 -2.57
CA GLN A 80 53.04 -12.60 -3.87
C GLN A 80 52.14 -13.05 -5.02
N GLU A 81 51.87 -12.10 -5.92
CA GLU A 81 51.89 -12.12 -7.40
C GLU A 81 51.53 -13.42 -8.16
N ALA A 82 50.60 -13.33 -9.14
CA ALA A 82 50.91 -12.89 -10.52
C ALA A 82 49.70 -12.96 -11.48
N GLN A 83 49.53 -11.91 -12.30
CA GLN A 83 49.29 -11.86 -13.77
C GLN A 83 48.20 -12.81 -14.35
N GLY A 84 47.12 -12.42 -15.05
CA GLY A 84 46.84 -11.31 -15.95
C GLY A 84 46.38 -11.86 -17.30
N ALA A 85 45.13 -11.59 -17.75
CA ALA A 85 44.68 -11.46 -19.16
C ALA A 85 43.14 -11.56 -19.35
N ALA A 86 42.58 -10.51 -19.96
CA ALA A 86 41.56 -10.46 -21.03
C ALA A 86 40.30 -11.36 -21.03
N ALA A 87 39.15 -10.66 -20.99
CA ALA A 87 37.92 -10.77 -21.80
C ALA A 87 37.46 -12.12 -22.41
N SER A 88 36.20 -12.49 -22.09
CA SER A 88 35.25 -13.08 -23.05
C SER A 88 33.79 -13.00 -22.54
N THR A 89 32.98 -12.22 -23.26
CA THR A 89 31.55 -12.38 -23.61
C THR A 89 30.73 -13.57 -23.05
N GLY A 90 29.56 -13.23 -22.50
CA GLY A 90 28.23 -13.80 -22.82
C GLY A 90 27.89 -15.25 -22.46
N ALA A 91 26.88 -15.44 -21.61
CA ALA A 91 25.69 -16.30 -21.82
C ALA A 91 25.04 -16.72 -20.49
N THR A 92 23.96 -16.02 -20.13
CA THR A 92 22.97 -16.45 -19.15
C THR A 92 22.35 -17.78 -19.60
N ARG A 93 22.48 -18.83 -18.79
CA ARG A 93 21.65 -20.05 -18.90
C ARG A 93 20.55 -19.96 -17.86
N ILE A 94 19.31 -19.87 -18.33
CA ILE A 94 18.11 -20.11 -17.53
C ILE A 94 18.03 -21.61 -17.26
N ILE A 95 17.97 -22.00 -15.97
CA ILE A 95 17.50 -23.32 -15.52
C ILE A 95 16.47 -23.09 -14.42
N GLU A 96 15.23 -23.51 -14.72
CA GLU A 96 14.11 -23.70 -13.81
C GLU A 96 14.51 -24.51 -12.56
N THR A 97 14.16 -24.02 -11.37
CA THR A 97 14.30 -24.75 -10.10
C THR A 97 12.99 -25.46 -9.75
N GLY A 98 12.99 -26.78 -9.92
CA GLY A 98 11.97 -27.68 -9.40
C GLY A 98 12.11 -27.96 -7.90
N GLY A 99 10.97 -28.19 -7.23
CA GLY A 99 10.85 -28.46 -5.80
C GLY A 99 11.29 -29.88 -5.35
N PRO A 100 11.41 -30.10 -4.03
CA PRO A 100 11.97 -31.34 -3.47
C PRO A 100 10.93 -32.46 -3.33
N GLY A 101 11.20 -33.60 -3.98
CA GLY A 101 10.40 -34.82 -3.89
C GLY A 101 10.76 -35.69 -2.67
N HIS A 102 9.72 -36.26 -2.03
CA HIS A 102 9.82 -37.35 -1.06
C HIS A 102 9.33 -38.67 -1.67
N ALA A 103 10.07 -39.75 -1.39
CA ALA A 103 9.97 -41.06 -2.03
C ALA A 103 8.79 -41.90 -1.51
N ALA A 104 8.09 -42.56 -2.45
CA ALA A 104 7.11 -43.62 -2.17
C ALA A 104 7.76 -45.01 -2.25
N PRO A 105 7.35 -45.99 -1.42
CA PRO A 105 7.86 -47.36 -1.52
C PRO A 105 7.09 -48.20 -2.56
N ALA A 106 7.83 -49.09 -3.21
CA ALA A 106 7.36 -50.02 -4.22
C ALA A 106 6.64 -51.24 -3.63
N GLN A 107 5.61 -51.74 -4.32
CA GLN A 107 5.14 -53.12 -4.15
C GLN A 107 4.69 -53.73 -5.50
N PRO A 108 5.02 -55.01 -5.80
CA PRO A 108 4.65 -55.68 -7.05
C PRO A 108 3.48 -56.67 -6.86
N GLY A 109 2.74 -56.95 -7.94
CA GLY A 109 1.90 -58.16 -8.03
C GLY A 109 0.73 -58.05 -9.00
N GLY A 110 0.76 -58.84 -10.07
CA GLY A 110 -0.36 -59.01 -10.99
C GLY A 110 -1.29 -60.19 -10.66
N GLY A 111 -2.43 -60.26 -11.35
CA GLY A 111 -3.13 -61.52 -11.67
C GLY A 111 -4.57 -61.70 -11.15
N TYR A 112 -5.53 -61.60 -12.08
CA TYR A 112 -6.81 -62.33 -12.24
C TYR A 112 -7.73 -62.67 -11.04
N GLY A 113 -9.02 -62.27 -11.16
CA GLY A 113 -10.18 -63.04 -10.65
C GLY A 113 -11.41 -62.23 -10.18
N ALA A 114 -12.53 -62.32 -10.92
CA ALA A 114 -13.90 -62.10 -10.41
C ALA A 114 -14.35 -63.33 -9.56
N PRO A 115 -15.52 -63.40 -8.83
CA PRO A 115 -16.75 -62.57 -8.89
C PRO A 115 -17.56 -62.31 -7.57
N ALA A 116 -18.70 -61.58 -7.71
CA ALA A 116 -20.06 -61.81 -7.12
C ALA A 116 -20.59 -61.14 -5.81
N GLY A 117 -21.81 -60.56 -5.94
CA GLY A 117 -22.90 -60.36 -4.95
C GLY A 117 -23.07 -58.90 -4.46
N GLY A 118 -24.13 -58.11 -4.77
CA GLY A 118 -25.59 -58.27 -4.56
C GLY A 118 -26.00 -57.42 -3.32
N ASP A 119 -27.02 -56.56 -3.23
CA ASP A 119 -28.31 -56.33 -3.92
C ASP A 119 -28.92 -54.95 -3.50
N GLY A 120 -29.72 -54.35 -4.41
CA GLY A 120 -30.97 -53.58 -4.12
C GLY A 120 -30.87 -52.10 -3.67
N HIS A 121 -31.69 -51.13 -4.10
CA HIS A 121 -33.01 -51.13 -4.74
C HIS A 121 -33.39 -49.72 -5.31
N SER A 122 -33.97 -49.72 -6.53
CA SER A 122 -35.06 -48.87 -7.09
C SER A 122 -35.01 -47.32 -7.15
N GLY A 123 -34.98 -46.78 -8.40
CA GLY A 123 -35.61 -45.49 -8.82
C GLY A 123 -37.14 -45.62 -9.01
N PRO A 124 -37.90 -44.83 -9.83
CA PRO A 124 -37.58 -43.89 -10.95
C PRO A 124 -38.51 -42.60 -10.94
N PRO A 125 -38.88 -41.84 -12.03
CA PRO A 125 -38.51 -41.87 -13.47
C PRO A 125 -38.21 -40.52 -14.19
N SER A 126 -37.82 -40.68 -15.47
CA SER A 126 -37.47 -39.69 -16.51
C SER A 126 -38.64 -39.10 -17.32
N SER A 127 -38.35 -38.02 -18.07
CA SER A 127 -38.87 -37.71 -19.43
C SER A 127 -38.03 -36.55 -20.03
N GLY A 128 -37.57 -36.46 -21.28
CA GLY A 128 -37.69 -37.27 -22.49
C GLY A 128 -37.68 -36.38 -23.75
N GLY A 129 -36.83 -36.70 -24.75
CA GLY A 129 -36.91 -36.29 -26.18
C GLY A 129 -36.15 -35.01 -26.60
N GLY A 130 -35.46 -34.90 -27.73
CA GLY A 130 -35.22 -35.78 -28.88
C GLY A 130 -34.83 -34.97 -30.14
N ASP A 131 -33.72 -35.37 -30.78
CA ASP A 131 -33.29 -35.29 -32.20
C ASP A 131 -33.45 -34.03 -33.10
N GLY A 132 -32.38 -33.72 -33.85
CA GLY A 132 -32.46 -33.07 -35.17
C GLY A 132 -31.15 -32.42 -35.67
N GLY A 133 -30.38 -33.12 -36.51
CA GLY A 133 -29.19 -32.58 -37.18
C GLY A 133 -29.49 -31.73 -38.43
N GLY A 134 -28.56 -30.84 -38.79
CA GLY A 134 -28.57 -30.08 -40.04
C GLY A 134 -27.29 -29.26 -40.23
N SER A 135 -26.52 -29.62 -41.26
CA SER A 135 -25.28 -29.01 -41.76
C SER A 135 -25.52 -27.74 -42.60
N GLY A 136 -24.70 -26.70 -42.44
CA GLY A 136 -24.61 -25.51 -43.31
C GLY A 136 -23.49 -24.54 -42.87
N PRO A 137 -22.88 -23.74 -43.76
CA PRO A 137 -21.44 -23.43 -43.79
C PRO A 137 -20.96 -22.30 -42.88
N GLU A 138 -19.69 -22.44 -42.45
CA GLU A 138 -18.87 -21.49 -41.70
C GLU A 138 -18.78 -20.10 -42.38
N GLY A 139 -19.09 -19.07 -41.59
CA GLY A 139 -18.69 -17.67 -41.79
C GLY A 139 -17.66 -17.27 -40.73
N PRO A 140 -16.93 -16.16 -40.91
CA PRO A 140 -15.71 -15.85 -40.16
C PRO A 140 -15.99 -15.71 -38.67
N ALA A 141 -15.11 -16.32 -37.86
CA ALA A 141 -15.10 -16.16 -36.42
C ALA A 141 -14.57 -14.76 -36.08
N ASP A 142 -15.48 -13.83 -35.80
CA ASP A 142 -15.18 -12.68 -34.96
C ASP A 142 -15.02 -13.21 -33.54
N GLY A 143 -13.76 -13.31 -33.10
CA GLY A 143 -13.38 -13.70 -31.75
C GLY A 143 -13.58 -12.55 -30.77
N ASP A 144 -14.83 -12.16 -30.53
CA ASP A 144 -15.17 -11.52 -29.25
C ASP A 144 -15.28 -12.64 -28.21
N THR A 145 -14.18 -12.87 -27.49
CA THR A 145 -14.26 -13.52 -26.18
C THR A 145 -15.24 -12.71 -25.34
N PRO A 146 -16.39 -13.26 -24.90
CA PRO A 146 -17.19 -12.57 -23.91
C PRO A 146 -16.35 -12.54 -22.64
N GLU A 147 -15.92 -11.34 -22.24
CA GLU A 147 -15.55 -11.06 -20.85
C GLU A 147 -16.58 -11.77 -19.98
N SER A 148 -16.14 -12.73 -19.18
CA SER A 148 -16.98 -13.36 -18.18
C SER A 148 -17.26 -12.33 -17.10
N GLY A 149 -18.21 -11.43 -17.37
CA GLY A 149 -18.76 -10.54 -16.36
C GLY A 149 -19.28 -11.40 -15.21
N LYS A 150 -18.51 -11.44 -14.12
CA LYS A 150 -18.98 -11.98 -12.85
C LYS A 150 -20.27 -11.23 -12.54
N LYS A 151 -21.42 -11.92 -12.62
CA LYS A 151 -22.67 -11.39 -12.09
C LYS A 151 -22.47 -11.21 -10.59
N THR A 152 -22.15 -10.00 -10.18
CA THR A 152 -22.10 -9.59 -8.78
C THR A 152 -23.48 -9.89 -8.18
N ASN A 153 -23.48 -10.68 -7.11
CA ASN A 153 -24.71 -11.03 -6.43
C ASN A 153 -25.23 -9.74 -5.79
N ARG A 154 -26.41 -9.26 -6.20
CA ARG A 154 -27.02 -8.03 -5.66
C ARG A 154 -27.14 -8.07 -4.12
N LYS A 155 -27.32 -9.27 -3.54
CA LYS A 155 -27.26 -9.44 -2.09
C LYS A 155 -25.89 -9.10 -1.50
N ALA A 156 -24.80 -9.44 -2.18
CA ALA A 156 -23.44 -9.10 -1.77
C ALA A 156 -23.12 -7.61 -1.94
N ILE A 157 -23.67 -6.95 -2.96
CA ILE A 157 -23.58 -5.48 -3.12
C ILE A 157 -24.31 -4.78 -1.97
N ILE A 158 -25.52 -5.22 -1.61
CA ILE A 158 -26.29 -4.60 -0.52
C ILE A 158 -25.66 -4.91 0.85
N LEU A 159 -25.20 -6.14 1.09
CA LEU A 159 -24.46 -6.49 2.32
C LEU A 159 -23.17 -5.68 2.43
N GLY A 160 -22.43 -5.59 1.31
CA GLY A 160 -21.21 -4.81 1.19
C GLY A 160 -21.46 -3.33 1.45
N ALA A 161 -22.49 -2.74 0.83
CA ALA A 161 -22.81 -1.33 0.99
C ALA A 161 -23.38 -1.00 2.38
N VAL A 162 -24.20 -1.86 3.00
CA VAL A 162 -24.68 -1.67 4.38
C VAL A 162 -23.54 -1.83 5.38
N ALA A 163 -22.66 -2.83 5.19
CA ALA A 163 -21.46 -2.98 6.00
C ALA A 163 -20.51 -1.78 5.81
N VAL A 164 -20.31 -1.31 4.58
CA VAL A 164 -19.51 -0.12 4.25
C VAL A 164 -20.13 1.13 4.85
N VAL A 165 -21.46 1.30 4.86
CA VAL A 165 -22.08 2.44 5.55
C VAL A 165 -21.89 2.36 7.06
N LEU A 166 -22.06 1.17 7.66
CA LEU A 166 -21.83 0.99 9.10
C LEU A 166 -20.36 1.16 9.49
N VAL A 167 -19.43 0.79 8.61
CA VAL A 167 -17.98 0.96 8.76
C VAL A 167 -17.55 2.41 8.48
N ALA A 168 -18.09 3.05 7.44
CA ALA A 168 -17.81 4.45 7.10
C ALA A 168 -18.31 5.39 8.19
N VAL A 169 -19.47 5.09 8.78
CA VAL A 169 -19.99 5.75 9.99
C VAL A 169 -19.10 5.52 11.22
N GLY A 170 -18.37 4.41 11.27
CA GLY A 170 -17.42 4.09 12.34
C GLY A 170 -16.04 4.72 12.18
N VAL A 171 -15.59 4.98 10.95
CA VAL A 171 -14.19 5.37 10.65
C VAL A 171 -14.04 6.82 10.19
N GLY A 172 -14.95 7.38 9.37
CA GLY A 172 -14.66 8.67 8.74
C GLY A 172 -15.16 9.91 9.49
N THR A 173 -16.04 9.78 10.50
CA THR A 173 -16.75 10.96 11.07
C THR A 173 -16.04 11.61 12.25
N PHE A 174 -14.74 11.49 12.30
CA PHE A 174 -13.98 11.59 13.53
C PHE A 174 -13.18 12.90 13.66
N LEU A 175 -13.27 13.76 12.65
CA LEU A 175 -12.38 14.91 12.49
C LEU A 175 -12.68 16.15 13.37
N PHE A 176 -13.74 16.18 14.20
CA PHE A 176 -14.15 17.47 14.80
C PHE A 176 -14.65 17.54 16.25
N ILE A 177 -14.41 16.56 17.15
CA ILE A 177 -15.08 16.60 18.48
C ILE A 177 -14.15 16.58 19.71
N GLN A 178 -13.62 17.76 19.98
CA GLN A 178 -13.31 18.37 21.29
C GLN A 178 -14.43 18.32 22.37
N ASN A 179 -14.56 17.23 23.11
CA ASN A 179 -14.77 17.20 24.59
C ASN A 179 -15.99 17.93 25.24
N MET A 180 -17.21 17.92 24.67
CA MET A 180 -18.38 18.54 25.35
C MET A 180 -19.73 17.82 25.32
N ILE A 181 -19.88 16.70 24.60
CA ILE A 181 -21.17 15.99 24.49
C ILE A 181 -21.13 14.72 25.35
N ARG A 182 -22.06 14.59 26.31
CA ARG A 182 -22.31 13.31 27.00
C ARG A 182 -22.93 12.32 26.01
N GLY A 183 -22.07 11.56 25.35
CA GLY A 183 -22.41 10.48 24.42
C GLY A 183 -23.18 9.31 25.04
N GLY A 184 -23.43 8.28 24.24
CA GLY A 184 -24.09 7.04 24.66
C GLY A 184 -25.59 7.15 25.00
N ALA A 185 -26.16 6.06 25.46
CA ALA A 185 -27.58 5.87 25.74
C ALA A 185 -27.84 5.41 27.19
N GLY A 186 -29.10 5.43 27.63
CA GLY A 186 -29.48 4.99 28.98
C GLY A 186 -29.66 3.47 29.12
N SER A 187 -29.90 2.77 28.02
CA SER A 187 -30.04 1.31 27.92
C SER A 187 -29.54 0.82 26.55
N PRO A 188 -29.32 -0.49 26.36
CA PRO A 188 -28.97 -1.04 25.05
C PRO A 188 -30.04 -0.75 23.98
N GLU A 189 -31.33 -0.83 24.30
CA GLU A 189 -32.41 -0.52 23.34
C GLU A 189 -32.30 0.92 22.82
N GLN A 190 -31.99 1.86 23.71
CA GLN A 190 -31.77 3.26 23.33
C GLN A 190 -30.48 3.45 22.51
N VAL A 191 -29.53 2.51 22.55
CA VAL A 191 -28.38 2.52 21.63
C VAL A 191 -28.86 2.26 20.20
N ALA A 192 -29.69 1.23 19.98
CA ALA A 192 -30.27 0.95 18.67
C ALA A 192 -31.09 2.13 18.13
N GLU A 193 -32.01 2.66 18.95
CA GLU A 193 -32.84 3.80 18.54
C GLU A 193 -32.00 4.99 18.09
N LYS A 194 -30.98 5.33 18.89
CA LYS A 194 -30.08 6.45 18.57
C LYS A 194 -29.20 6.15 17.37
N LEU A 195 -28.72 4.91 17.21
CA LEU A 195 -27.90 4.52 16.06
C LEU A 195 -28.70 4.67 14.76
N ILE A 196 -29.91 4.10 14.71
CA ILE A 196 -30.82 4.24 13.57
C ILE A 196 -31.10 5.72 13.31
N GLU A 197 -31.52 6.48 14.34
CA GLU A 197 -31.81 7.91 14.21
C GLU A 197 -30.61 8.66 13.64
N SER A 198 -29.41 8.39 14.14
CA SER A 198 -28.20 9.10 13.69
C SER A 198 -27.84 8.77 12.25
N ILE A 199 -28.02 7.51 11.81
CA ILE A 199 -27.82 7.11 10.42
C ILE A 199 -28.84 7.81 9.51
N GLU A 200 -30.14 7.78 9.87
CA GLU A 200 -31.21 8.40 9.08
C GLU A 200 -31.07 9.92 8.98
N THR A 201 -30.63 10.57 10.07
CA THR A 201 -30.43 12.02 10.11
C THR A 201 -29.05 12.46 9.63
N LYS A 202 -28.17 11.52 9.26
CA LYS A 202 -26.76 11.78 8.91
C LYS A 202 -26.03 12.56 10.02
N ASP A 203 -26.36 12.30 11.27
CA ASP A 203 -25.76 12.99 12.43
C ASP A 203 -24.45 12.29 12.81
N GLY A 204 -23.42 12.61 12.03
CA GLY A 204 -22.06 12.10 12.20
C GLY A 204 -21.49 12.32 13.60
N ILE A 205 -21.77 13.51 14.17
CA ILE A 205 -21.38 13.87 15.53
C ILE A 205 -21.99 12.90 16.55
N ARG A 206 -23.28 12.61 16.40
CA ARG A 206 -23.97 11.66 17.27
C ARG A 206 -23.44 10.24 17.08
N LEU A 207 -23.11 9.83 15.86
CA LEU A 207 -22.51 8.51 15.58
C LEU A 207 -21.19 8.33 16.31
N VAL A 208 -20.26 9.27 16.19
CA VAL A 208 -18.98 9.20 16.90
C VAL A 208 -19.17 9.27 18.41
N THR A 209 -20.06 10.10 18.92
CA THR A 209 -20.31 10.16 20.37
C THR A 209 -21.08 8.94 20.91
N MET A 210 -21.59 8.07 20.03
CA MET A 210 -22.17 6.77 20.40
C MET A 210 -21.13 5.65 20.46
N VAL A 211 -19.92 5.82 19.90
CA VAL A 211 -18.84 4.84 20.00
C VAL A 211 -18.30 4.76 21.44
N ALA A 212 -17.89 3.57 21.87
CA ALA A 212 -17.35 3.29 23.20
C ALA A 212 -16.14 4.20 23.50
N PRO A 213 -16.08 4.89 24.66
CA PRO A 213 -15.01 5.84 24.96
C PRO A 213 -13.59 5.27 24.81
N ALA A 214 -13.36 4.02 25.22
CA ALA A 214 -12.07 3.34 25.09
C ALA A 214 -11.63 3.17 23.62
N GLU A 215 -12.56 2.83 22.71
CA GLU A 215 -12.24 2.73 21.28
C GLU A 215 -12.00 4.10 20.66
N ARG A 216 -12.80 5.10 21.05
CA ARG A 216 -12.65 6.46 20.54
C ARG A 216 -11.31 7.08 20.93
N GLU A 217 -10.85 6.89 22.16
CA GLU A 217 -9.60 7.52 22.61
C GLU A 217 -8.37 7.05 21.80
N ALA A 218 -8.31 5.76 21.48
CA ALA A 218 -7.24 5.21 20.65
C ALA A 218 -7.32 5.72 19.20
N LEU A 219 -8.54 5.87 18.66
CA LEU A 219 -8.76 6.49 17.36
C LEU A 219 -8.41 7.99 17.40
N ASP A 220 -8.80 8.73 18.46
CA ASP A 220 -8.60 10.20 18.67
C ASP A 220 -7.12 10.48 18.56
N LYS A 221 -6.34 9.67 19.27
CA LYS A 221 -4.89 9.74 19.23
C LYS A 221 -4.32 9.46 17.84
N PHE A 222 -4.75 8.38 17.18
CA PHE A 222 -4.23 8.03 15.87
C PHE A 222 -4.50 9.15 14.87
N GLN A 223 -5.73 9.66 14.84
CA GLN A 223 -6.11 10.74 13.95
C GLN A 223 -5.36 12.04 14.24
N GLU A 224 -5.30 12.48 15.51
CA GLU A 224 -4.57 13.69 15.88
C GLU A 224 -3.09 13.58 15.45
N GLY A 225 -2.42 12.47 15.77
CA GLY A 225 -1.03 12.26 15.37
C GLY A 225 -0.83 12.09 13.86
N PHE A 226 -1.78 11.48 13.15
CA PHE A 226 -1.75 11.36 11.70
C PHE A 226 -1.93 12.72 11.02
N MET A 227 -2.91 13.52 11.45
CA MET A 227 -3.15 14.86 10.90
C MET A 227 -2.01 15.82 11.20
N ASP A 228 -1.41 15.74 12.39
CA ASP A 228 -0.19 16.48 12.71
C ASP A 228 0.93 16.15 11.70
N LYS A 229 1.06 14.89 11.26
CA LYS A 229 2.03 14.48 10.22
C LYS A 229 1.67 14.95 8.83
N VAL A 230 0.41 14.90 8.45
CA VAL A 230 -0.10 15.43 7.18
C VAL A 230 0.20 16.93 7.06
N GLU A 231 0.00 17.69 8.15
CA GLU A 231 0.35 19.11 8.23
C GLU A 231 1.88 19.32 8.23
N GLU A 232 2.63 18.56 9.05
CA GLU A 232 4.10 18.64 9.13
C GLU A 232 4.77 18.42 7.77
N PHE A 233 4.28 17.44 6.99
CA PHE A 233 4.79 17.14 5.66
C PHE A 233 4.20 18.02 4.56
N GLY A 234 3.17 18.82 4.86
CA GLY A 234 2.51 19.69 3.90
C GLY A 234 1.86 18.91 2.76
N ILE A 235 1.27 17.75 3.06
CA ILE A 235 0.66 16.85 2.05
C ILE A 235 -0.47 17.55 1.31
N PHE A 236 -1.34 18.30 1.99
CA PHE A 236 -2.40 19.07 1.34
C PHE A 236 -1.85 20.15 0.39
N GLU A 237 -0.80 20.86 0.81
CA GLU A 237 -0.17 21.87 -0.07
C GLU A 237 0.42 21.20 -1.32
N ALA A 238 1.06 20.04 -1.15
CA ALA A 238 1.65 19.27 -2.23
C ALA A 238 0.60 18.74 -3.22
N ALA A 239 -0.47 18.12 -2.72
CA ALA A 239 -1.58 17.59 -3.51
C ALA A 239 -2.28 18.69 -4.34
N ASN A 240 -2.60 19.82 -3.71
CA ASN A 240 -3.20 20.98 -4.39
C ASN A 240 -2.30 21.53 -5.53
N LYS A 241 -0.98 21.52 -5.37
CA LYS A 241 -0.05 21.99 -6.43
C LYS A 241 -0.18 21.15 -7.70
N VAL A 242 -0.43 19.85 -7.55
CA VAL A 242 -0.50 18.87 -8.65
C VAL A 242 -1.93 18.56 -9.07
N GLY A 243 -2.91 19.32 -8.57
CA GLY A 243 -4.32 19.17 -8.96
C GLY A 243 -5.00 17.94 -8.36
N GLU A 244 -4.45 17.39 -7.28
CA GLU A 244 -5.09 16.37 -6.45
C GLU A 244 -5.89 17.04 -5.32
N ASP A 245 -6.75 17.97 -5.69
CA ASP A 245 -7.56 18.77 -4.76
C ASP A 245 -8.49 17.85 -3.91
N SER A 246 -8.76 16.61 -4.39
CA SER A 246 -9.52 15.59 -3.67
C SER A 246 -8.84 15.12 -2.38
N VAL A 247 -7.52 15.23 -2.25
CA VAL A 247 -6.83 14.79 -1.04
C VAL A 247 -7.24 15.69 0.13
N GLU A 248 -7.20 17.01 -0.01
CA GLU A 248 -7.67 17.90 1.09
C GLU A 248 -9.17 17.70 1.35
N ASP A 249 -9.99 17.60 0.30
CA ASP A 249 -11.43 17.35 0.43
C ASP A 249 -11.73 16.00 1.12
N GLU A 250 -10.90 14.96 0.92
CA GLU A 250 -11.03 13.66 1.61
C GLU A 250 -10.78 13.75 3.12
N PHE A 251 -9.98 14.73 3.57
CA PHE A 251 -9.61 14.90 4.98
C PHE A 251 -10.27 16.12 5.67
N ASP A 252 -10.81 17.10 4.93
CA ASP A 252 -11.47 18.29 5.49
C ASP A 252 -13.02 18.17 5.46
N ASP A 253 -13.58 17.28 4.62
CA ASP A 253 -15.01 17.01 4.63
C ASP A 253 -15.41 16.23 5.90
N GLU A 254 -16.11 16.90 6.83
CA GLU A 254 -17.12 16.25 7.68
C GLU A 254 -17.87 15.25 6.78
N ILE A 255 -17.82 13.91 7.03
CA ILE A 255 -18.38 12.92 6.09
C ILE A 255 -19.70 13.45 5.57
N ASN A 256 -19.66 13.93 4.34
CA ASN A 256 -20.85 14.46 3.75
C ASN A 256 -21.54 13.28 3.11
N LEU A 257 -22.50 12.72 3.84
CA LEU A 257 -23.38 11.69 3.34
C LEU A 257 -24.39 12.26 2.31
N ASP A 258 -24.19 13.45 1.76
CA ASP A 258 -24.93 13.93 0.60
C ASP A 258 -24.84 12.93 -0.56
N GLY A 259 -25.93 12.79 -1.30
CA GLY A 259 -26.12 11.68 -2.25
C GLY A 259 -26.41 10.32 -1.61
N ILE A 260 -26.05 10.08 -0.35
CA ILE A 260 -26.41 8.85 0.38
C ILE A 260 -27.69 9.07 1.22
N SER A 261 -28.63 8.14 1.19
CA SER A 261 -29.74 8.09 2.13
C SER A 261 -29.96 6.67 2.59
N VAL A 262 -30.00 6.48 3.90
CA VAL A 262 -30.35 5.20 4.51
C VAL A 262 -31.62 5.40 5.33
N THR A 263 -32.63 4.58 5.07
CA THR A 263 -33.92 4.62 5.77
C THR A 263 -34.25 3.26 6.30
N PHE A 264 -34.72 3.21 7.55
CA PHE A 264 -35.12 2.00 8.23
C PHE A 264 -36.62 2.01 8.44
N GLU A 265 -37.30 0.91 8.11
CA GLU A 265 -38.73 0.76 8.36
C GLU A 265 -39.01 -0.48 9.20
N ASN A 266 -39.79 -0.30 10.27
CA ASN A 266 -40.22 -1.37 11.18
C ASN A 266 -39.05 -2.18 11.79
N VAL A 267 -37.93 -1.51 12.06
CA VAL A 267 -36.74 -2.11 12.66
C VAL A 267 -36.86 -2.05 14.17
N GLU A 268 -36.96 -3.22 14.79
CA GLU A 268 -36.95 -3.39 16.24
C GLU A 268 -35.93 -4.49 16.57
N PRO A 269 -34.71 -4.14 17.05
CA PRO A 269 -33.72 -5.14 17.34
C PRO A 269 -34.07 -5.93 18.60
N THR A 270 -33.76 -7.22 18.58
CA THR A 270 -33.81 -8.05 19.79
C THR A 270 -32.55 -7.80 20.60
N VAL A 271 -32.71 -7.30 21.82
CA VAL A 271 -31.59 -7.10 22.74
C VAL A 271 -31.36 -8.37 23.55
N THR A 272 -30.12 -8.86 23.50
CA THR A 272 -29.63 -9.93 24.37
C THR A 272 -28.60 -9.32 25.32
N GLU A 273 -28.99 -9.07 26.56
CA GLU A 273 -28.03 -8.70 27.61
C GLU A 273 -27.15 -9.91 27.91
N VAL A 274 -25.86 -9.80 27.60
CA VAL A 274 -24.86 -10.84 27.89
C VAL A 274 -24.50 -10.76 29.37
N ASP A 275 -24.28 -9.54 29.87
CA ASP A 275 -24.08 -9.23 31.29
C ASP A 275 -24.41 -7.75 31.60
N ASP A 276 -23.89 -7.20 32.71
CA ASP A 276 -24.09 -5.81 33.09
C ASP A 276 -23.24 -4.78 32.32
N GLN A 277 -22.28 -5.24 31.51
CA GLN A 277 -21.33 -4.45 30.72
C GLN A 277 -21.47 -4.61 29.20
N LEU A 278 -22.17 -5.63 28.70
CA LEU A 278 -22.29 -6.01 27.30
C LEU A 278 -23.73 -6.47 26.98
N ALA A 279 -24.26 -5.95 25.88
CA ALA A 279 -25.49 -6.39 25.26
C ALA A 279 -25.30 -6.51 23.75
N VAL A 280 -25.96 -7.48 23.14
CA VAL A 280 -25.94 -7.69 21.69
C VAL A 280 -27.30 -7.31 21.12
N LEU A 281 -27.29 -6.40 20.17
CA LEU A 281 -28.45 -5.96 19.42
C LEU A 281 -28.53 -6.78 18.14
N ASN A 282 -29.56 -7.61 18.02
CA ASN A 282 -29.81 -8.38 16.82
C ASN A 282 -30.88 -7.71 15.95
N PHE A 283 -30.47 -7.23 14.78
CA PHE A 283 -31.32 -6.63 13.76
C PHE A 283 -31.78 -7.71 12.77
N SER A 284 -32.84 -8.44 13.15
CA SER A 284 -33.37 -9.58 12.40
C SER A 284 -34.74 -9.33 11.75
N SER A 285 -35.26 -8.10 11.80
CA SER A 285 -36.56 -7.75 11.24
C SER A 285 -36.64 -6.28 10.85
N GLY A 286 -37.44 -5.99 9.83
CA GLY A 286 -37.61 -4.67 9.25
C GLY A 286 -36.84 -4.55 7.94
N THR A 287 -36.97 -3.41 7.27
CA THR A 287 -36.30 -3.19 5.98
C THR A 287 -35.35 -2.02 6.07
N VAL A 288 -34.20 -2.15 5.41
CA VAL A 288 -33.30 -1.04 5.15
C VAL A 288 -33.38 -0.69 3.66
N ARG A 289 -33.50 0.60 3.38
CA ARG A 289 -33.38 1.15 2.03
C ARG A 289 -32.12 1.97 1.94
N LEU A 290 -31.24 1.61 1.02
CA LEU A 290 -30.04 2.36 0.68
C LEU A 290 -30.27 3.06 -0.65
N GLN A 291 -30.07 4.37 -0.67
CA GLN A 291 -30.02 5.16 -1.88
C GLN A 291 -28.65 5.82 -1.97
N ILE A 292 -28.00 5.68 -3.11
CA ILE A 292 -26.76 6.38 -3.43
C ILE A 292 -26.98 7.08 -4.76
N ASP A 293 -26.81 8.39 -4.77
CA ASP A 293 -26.73 9.21 -5.97
C ASP A 293 -25.28 9.67 -6.10
N PRO A 294 -24.44 8.95 -6.88
CA PRO A 294 -23.02 9.26 -7.02
C PRO A 294 -22.77 10.70 -7.45
N GLU A 295 -23.65 11.30 -8.26
CA GLU A 295 -23.52 12.69 -8.72
C GLU A 295 -23.66 13.72 -7.59
N GLN A 296 -24.25 13.33 -6.46
CA GLN A 296 -24.43 14.16 -5.28
C GLN A 296 -23.46 13.83 -4.14
N THR A 297 -22.65 12.78 -4.28
CA THR A 297 -21.59 12.44 -3.30
C THR A 297 -20.38 13.34 -3.46
N THR A 298 -19.70 13.67 -2.36
CA THR A 298 -18.43 14.43 -2.33
C THR A 298 -17.40 13.74 -1.43
N GLY A 299 -16.16 14.24 -1.43
CA GLY A 299 -15.07 13.77 -0.57
C GLY A 299 -14.81 12.26 -0.68
N ALA A 300 -14.44 11.64 0.46
CA ALA A 300 -14.06 10.23 0.53
C ALA A 300 -15.13 9.24 0.03
N VAL A 301 -16.42 9.58 0.16
CA VAL A 301 -17.52 8.75 -0.37
C VAL A 301 -17.47 8.71 -1.89
N ARG A 302 -17.27 9.87 -2.51
CA ARG A 302 -17.19 10.01 -3.96
C ARG A 302 -15.96 9.29 -4.51
N SER A 303 -14.79 9.52 -3.93
CA SER A 303 -13.54 8.85 -4.31
C SER A 303 -13.68 7.33 -4.22
N GLY A 304 -14.32 6.83 -3.16
CA GLY A 304 -14.59 5.39 -2.99
C GLY A 304 -15.47 4.78 -4.09
N LEU A 305 -16.50 5.51 -4.54
CA LEU A 305 -17.38 5.07 -5.64
C LEU A 305 -16.67 5.12 -7.01
N GLU A 306 -15.83 6.14 -7.23
CA GLU A 306 -15.03 6.26 -8.45
C GLU A 306 -13.98 5.13 -8.53
N ALA A 307 -13.27 4.86 -7.43
CA ALA A 307 -12.28 3.80 -7.34
C ALA A 307 -12.87 2.39 -7.52
N SER A 308 -14.11 2.17 -7.05
CA SER A 308 -14.81 0.89 -7.25
C SER A 308 -15.44 0.76 -8.65
N GLY A 309 -15.52 1.85 -9.41
CA GLY A 309 -16.26 1.93 -10.67
C GLY A 309 -17.78 1.89 -10.50
N GLU A 310 -18.29 2.01 -9.27
CA GLU A 310 -19.73 1.93 -8.94
C GLU A 310 -20.40 3.31 -9.02
N MET A 311 -20.44 3.84 -10.23
CA MET A 311 -20.96 5.18 -10.54
C MET A 311 -22.44 5.21 -10.94
N GLU A 312 -23.10 4.06 -10.94
CA GLU A 312 -24.54 3.98 -11.19
C GLU A 312 -25.34 4.33 -9.91
N PRO A 313 -26.44 5.09 -10.02
CA PRO A 313 -27.32 5.34 -8.87
C PRO A 313 -27.86 4.03 -8.28
N VAL A 314 -27.73 3.91 -6.96
CA VAL A 314 -28.25 2.77 -6.19
C VAL A 314 -29.57 3.20 -5.53
N ASP A 315 -30.60 2.37 -5.66
CA ASP A 315 -31.84 2.48 -4.88
C ASP A 315 -32.34 1.07 -4.60
N GLU A 316 -31.88 0.51 -3.49
CA GLU A 316 -32.11 -0.88 -3.14
C GLU A 316 -32.77 -0.96 -1.75
N THR A 317 -33.81 -1.79 -1.65
CA THR A 317 -34.44 -2.13 -0.38
C THR A 317 -34.21 -3.60 -0.09
N ALA A 318 -33.70 -3.88 1.10
CA ALA A 318 -33.52 -5.23 1.60
C ALA A 318 -34.26 -5.42 2.92
N ASP A 319 -34.77 -6.64 3.13
CA ASP A 319 -35.18 -7.08 4.45
C ASP A 319 -33.91 -7.32 5.28
N LEU A 320 -33.88 -6.83 6.52
CA LEU A 320 -32.76 -7.09 7.43
C LEU A 320 -32.61 -8.58 7.72
N ALA A 321 -33.71 -9.34 7.66
CA ALA A 321 -33.68 -10.81 7.73
C ALA A 321 -33.09 -11.47 6.48
N ASP A 322 -32.98 -10.75 5.36
CA ASP A 322 -32.32 -11.21 4.14
C ASP A 322 -30.84 -10.79 4.06
N LEU A 323 -30.41 -9.82 4.88
CA LEU A 323 -29.00 -9.39 5.07
C LEU A 323 -28.24 -10.33 6.01
N ASP A 324 -28.66 -11.57 5.99
CA ASP A 324 -28.38 -12.53 7.02
C ASP A 324 -27.07 -13.28 6.75
N ILE A 325 -26.27 -13.41 7.80
CA ILE A 325 -25.09 -14.25 7.84
C ILE A 325 -25.50 -15.52 8.60
N GLU A 326 -25.75 -16.59 7.84
CA GLU A 326 -26.12 -17.94 8.29
C GLU A 326 -27.50 -18.17 8.95
N GLY A 327 -28.40 -17.20 9.09
CA GLY A 327 -29.73 -17.44 9.70
C GLY A 327 -30.12 -16.49 10.83
N GLU A 328 -29.20 -15.61 11.24
CA GLU A 328 -29.17 -14.98 12.55
C GLU A 328 -29.28 -13.44 12.55
N GLY A 329 -29.29 -12.77 11.39
CA GLY A 329 -29.41 -11.31 11.27
C GLY A 329 -28.12 -10.54 11.63
N LEU A 330 -28.11 -9.21 11.42
CA LEU A 330 -26.96 -8.36 11.75
C LEU A 330 -26.85 -8.15 13.26
N ARG A 331 -25.68 -8.43 13.84
CA ARG A 331 -25.38 -8.20 15.26
C ARG A 331 -24.51 -6.97 15.47
N VAL A 332 -24.91 -6.12 16.39
CA VAL A 332 -24.12 -4.98 16.88
C VAL A 332 -23.96 -5.12 18.39
N ALA A 333 -22.76 -4.90 18.89
CA ALA A 333 -22.47 -4.92 20.32
C ALA A 333 -22.65 -3.53 20.93
N ALA A 334 -23.35 -3.48 22.06
CA ALA A 334 -23.39 -2.34 22.95
C ALA A 334 -22.65 -2.64 24.25
N VAL A 335 -21.73 -1.76 24.62
CA VAL A 335 -20.93 -1.85 25.84
C VAL A 335 -21.28 -0.74 26.80
N LYS A 336 -21.18 -1.00 28.10
CA LYS A 336 -21.49 -0.02 29.14
C LYS A 336 -20.21 0.58 29.71
N ASP A 337 -20.11 1.90 29.64
CA ASP A 337 -19.03 2.67 30.26
C ASP A 337 -19.61 3.88 31.00
N GLY A 338 -19.05 4.22 32.16
CA GLY A 338 -19.51 5.37 32.96
C GLY A 338 -21.02 5.41 33.29
N GLY A 339 -21.69 4.24 33.28
CA GLY A 339 -23.14 4.12 33.49
C GLY A 339 -24.02 4.44 32.27
N ARG A 340 -23.43 4.52 31.08
CA ARG A 340 -24.10 4.75 29.79
C ARG A 340 -23.72 3.62 28.82
N TRP A 341 -24.58 3.37 27.84
CA TRP A 341 -24.37 2.34 26.83
C TRP A 341 -23.90 2.95 25.51
N TYR A 342 -22.94 2.31 24.85
CA TYR A 342 -22.27 2.79 23.65
C TYR A 342 -22.19 1.66 22.63
N VAL A 343 -22.16 1.98 21.34
CA VAL A 343 -21.81 1.02 20.28
C VAL A 343 -20.32 0.71 20.38
N SER A 344 -19.96 -0.56 20.23
CA SER A 344 -18.57 -1.01 20.13
C SER A 344 -18.31 -1.59 18.74
N PRO A 345 -17.66 -0.84 17.82
CA PRO A 345 -17.17 -1.39 16.57
C PRO A 345 -16.33 -2.65 16.76
N MET A 346 -15.40 -2.67 17.72
CA MET A 346 -14.55 -3.84 17.98
C MET A 346 -15.37 -5.07 18.37
N TYR A 347 -16.27 -4.97 19.36
CA TYR A 347 -17.08 -6.12 19.80
C TYR A 347 -18.08 -6.52 18.70
N SER A 348 -18.59 -5.57 17.90
CA SER A 348 -19.48 -5.89 16.78
C SER A 348 -18.75 -6.68 15.69
N GLY A 349 -17.49 -6.34 15.40
CA GLY A 349 -16.63 -7.12 14.50
C GLY A 349 -16.37 -8.53 15.04
N LEU A 350 -16.17 -8.67 16.35
CA LEU A 350 -16.00 -9.98 16.97
C LEU A 350 -17.30 -10.81 17.01
N GLU A 351 -18.47 -10.20 17.16
CA GLU A 351 -19.77 -10.87 16.96
C GLU A 351 -19.90 -11.42 15.55
N LEU A 352 -19.49 -10.64 14.54
CA LEU A 352 -19.47 -11.08 13.15
C LEU A 352 -18.58 -12.32 12.96
N VAL A 353 -17.39 -12.34 13.58
CA VAL A 353 -16.51 -13.52 13.55
C VAL A 353 -17.18 -14.74 14.20
N LEU A 354 -17.85 -14.58 15.34
CA LEU A 354 -18.60 -15.70 15.95
C LEU A 354 -19.73 -16.19 15.06
N GLN A 355 -20.49 -15.28 14.42
CA GLN A 355 -21.54 -15.64 13.46
C GLN A 355 -20.99 -16.45 12.29
N LEU A 356 -19.84 -16.06 11.73
CA LEU A 356 -19.22 -16.75 10.60
C LEU A 356 -18.58 -18.10 10.97
N THR A 357 -18.20 -18.28 12.23
CA THR A 357 -17.52 -19.50 12.70
C THR A 357 -18.45 -20.46 13.45
N GLY A 358 -19.67 -20.05 13.78
CA GLY A 358 -20.64 -20.83 14.53
C GLY A 358 -20.28 -21.03 16.01
N ASN A 359 -19.34 -20.24 16.53
CA ASN A 359 -18.82 -20.36 17.90
C ASN A 359 -19.71 -19.64 18.92
N GLU A 360 -19.76 -20.19 20.14
CA GLU A 360 -20.48 -19.57 21.26
C GLU A 360 -19.61 -18.53 21.98
N ARG A 361 -20.26 -17.51 22.56
CA ARG A 361 -19.59 -16.55 23.44
C ARG A 361 -19.12 -17.21 24.73
N GLY A 362 -17.98 -16.76 25.23
CA GLY A 362 -17.50 -17.02 26.58
C GLY A 362 -18.22 -16.20 27.64
N SER A 363 -17.62 -16.12 28.82
CA SER A 363 -18.10 -15.35 29.97
C SER A 363 -17.05 -14.37 30.44
N LEU A 364 -17.47 -13.30 31.12
CA LEU A 364 -16.51 -12.42 31.79
C LEU A 364 -15.61 -13.19 32.77
N PRO A 365 -14.34 -12.80 32.86
CA PRO A 365 -13.47 -13.27 33.92
C PRO A 365 -13.82 -12.56 35.24
N GLU A 366 -13.23 -13.06 36.33
CA GLU A 366 -13.05 -12.23 37.51
C GLU A 366 -12.07 -11.08 37.17
N PRO A 367 -12.28 -9.86 37.72
CA PRO A 367 -11.35 -8.76 37.53
C PRO A 367 -9.93 -9.17 37.90
N THR A 368 -8.98 -8.88 37.01
CA THR A 368 -7.57 -9.20 37.23
C THR A 368 -6.82 -8.03 37.85
N ASP A 369 -5.89 -8.37 38.73
CA ASP A 369 -4.91 -7.42 39.25
C ASP A 369 -3.96 -7.01 38.11
N GLY A 370 -3.80 -5.71 37.90
CA GLY A 370 -2.74 -5.20 37.01
C GLY A 370 -1.39 -5.06 37.73
N ALA A 371 -0.40 -4.54 37.02
CA ALA A 371 0.97 -4.36 37.51
C ALA A 371 1.21 -2.99 38.19
N ASP A 372 2.36 -2.80 38.86
CA ASP A 372 2.71 -1.53 39.50
C ASP A 372 3.38 -0.52 38.53
N SER A 373 3.80 -0.99 37.35
CA SER A 373 4.36 -0.16 36.26
C SER A 373 4.01 -0.70 34.86
N PRO A 374 4.08 0.13 33.79
CA PRO A 374 3.97 -0.35 32.41
C PRO A 374 4.96 -1.47 32.08
N ALA A 375 6.22 -1.34 32.51
CA ALA A 375 7.24 -2.37 32.29
C ALA A 375 6.86 -3.72 32.91
N GLU A 376 6.37 -3.72 34.14
CA GLU A 376 5.89 -4.93 34.79
C GLU A 376 4.64 -5.51 34.11
N ALA A 377 3.74 -4.67 33.58
CA ALA A 377 2.58 -5.12 32.82
C ALA A 377 2.99 -5.82 31.52
N ALA A 378 3.89 -5.21 30.76
CA ALA A 378 4.47 -5.77 29.54
C ALA A 378 5.20 -7.09 29.80
N GLN A 379 6.04 -7.13 30.85
CA GLN A 379 6.73 -8.34 31.28
C GLN A 379 5.76 -9.45 31.66
N ALA A 380 4.67 -9.13 32.37
CA ALA A 380 3.66 -10.10 32.78
C ALA A 380 2.92 -10.69 31.56
N LEU A 381 2.51 -9.85 30.60
CA LEU A 381 1.85 -10.29 29.37
C LEU A 381 2.77 -11.21 28.55
N VAL A 382 3.98 -10.75 28.25
CA VAL A 382 4.92 -11.53 27.41
C VAL A 382 5.36 -12.81 28.11
N GLY A 383 5.58 -12.77 29.42
CA GLY A 383 5.91 -13.96 30.21
C GLY A 383 4.79 -15.01 30.27
N ALA A 384 3.55 -14.64 29.97
CA ALA A 384 2.41 -15.56 29.96
C ALA A 384 2.23 -16.30 28.62
N VAL A 385 2.79 -15.76 27.52
CA VAL A 385 2.58 -16.27 26.15
C VAL A 385 2.89 -17.77 26.01
N PRO A 386 4.02 -18.32 26.50
CA PRO A 386 4.30 -19.75 26.37
C PRO A 386 3.21 -20.63 26.98
N GLY A 387 2.75 -20.27 28.19
CA GLY A 387 1.68 -21.02 28.86
C GLY A 387 0.33 -20.91 28.15
N ILE A 388 0.06 -19.78 27.49
CA ILE A 388 -1.14 -19.59 26.66
C ILE A 388 -1.08 -20.50 25.42
N LEU A 389 0.06 -20.52 24.71
CA LEU A 389 0.26 -21.36 23.54
C LEU A 389 0.19 -22.86 23.89
N ASP A 390 0.89 -23.28 24.95
CA ASP A 390 0.93 -24.67 25.42
C ASP A 390 -0.45 -25.17 25.85
N SER A 391 -1.25 -24.29 26.49
CA SER A 391 -2.58 -24.65 26.95
C SER A 391 -3.64 -24.59 25.86
N GLY A 392 -3.37 -23.90 24.75
CA GLY A 392 -4.35 -23.59 23.71
C GLY A 392 -5.45 -22.62 24.19
N LYS A 393 -5.27 -21.95 25.33
CA LYS A 393 -6.28 -21.07 25.93
C LYS A 393 -5.94 -19.61 25.69
N PHE A 394 -6.21 -19.16 24.48
CA PHE A 394 -6.08 -17.74 24.12
C PHE A 394 -6.86 -16.83 25.07
N THR A 395 -8.00 -17.29 25.60
CA THR A 395 -8.77 -16.55 26.62
C THR A 395 -7.95 -16.17 27.86
N ASP A 396 -6.87 -16.89 28.21
CA ASP A 396 -6.00 -16.52 29.32
C ASP A 396 -5.19 -15.22 29.08
N LEU A 397 -5.06 -14.78 27.83
CA LEU A 397 -4.42 -13.49 27.47
C LEU A 397 -5.19 -12.30 28.05
N GLY A 398 -6.52 -12.39 28.11
CA GLY A 398 -7.39 -11.27 28.53
C GLY A 398 -7.06 -10.73 29.92
N LYS A 399 -6.45 -11.55 30.78
CA LYS A 399 -6.02 -11.20 32.14
C LYS A 399 -4.99 -10.08 32.19
N TYR A 400 -4.19 -9.95 31.14
CA TYR A 400 -3.05 -9.02 31.06
C TYR A 400 -3.38 -7.73 30.30
N LEU A 401 -4.57 -7.70 29.68
CA LEU A 401 -5.04 -6.58 28.89
C LEU A 401 -5.87 -5.60 29.72
N MET A 402 -5.96 -4.35 29.27
CA MET A 402 -6.89 -3.37 29.82
C MET A 402 -8.30 -3.94 29.81
N SER A 403 -9.12 -3.59 30.80
CA SER A 403 -10.36 -4.34 31.09
C SER A 403 -11.31 -4.40 29.89
N TYR A 404 -11.36 -3.32 29.10
CA TYR A 404 -12.14 -3.27 27.86
C TYR A 404 -11.75 -4.33 26.82
N GLU A 405 -10.46 -4.45 26.54
CA GLU A 405 -9.92 -5.41 25.56
C GLU A 405 -9.85 -6.83 26.12
N GLY A 406 -9.50 -6.97 27.40
CA GLY A 406 -9.46 -8.24 28.11
C GLY A 406 -10.83 -8.91 28.13
N ASN A 407 -11.89 -8.14 28.40
CA ASN A 407 -13.26 -8.63 28.32
C ASN A 407 -13.60 -9.13 26.90
N ALA A 408 -13.13 -8.45 25.84
CA ALA A 408 -13.34 -8.88 24.47
C ALA A 408 -12.66 -10.24 24.21
N VAL A 409 -11.41 -10.40 24.65
CA VAL A 409 -10.69 -11.68 24.56
C VAL A 409 -11.44 -12.78 25.31
N HIS A 410 -12.00 -12.51 26.48
CA HIS A 410 -12.75 -13.51 27.24
C HIS A 410 -14.11 -13.89 26.60
N TYR A 411 -14.81 -12.92 26.02
CA TYR A 411 -16.09 -13.17 25.37
C TYR A 411 -15.96 -13.88 24.03
N TYR A 412 -14.96 -13.51 23.24
CA TYR A 412 -14.87 -13.94 21.84
C TYR A 412 -13.70 -14.90 21.58
N GLY A 413 -12.74 -15.01 22.51
CA GLY A 413 -11.57 -15.85 22.36
C GLY A 413 -11.85 -17.36 22.37
N GLY A 414 -13.06 -17.80 22.73
CA GLY A 414 -13.43 -19.22 22.70
C GLY A 414 -13.29 -19.84 21.30
N ALA A 415 -13.55 -19.06 20.24
CA ALA A 415 -13.30 -19.47 18.86
C ALA A 415 -11.82 -19.76 18.59
N LEU A 416 -10.93 -18.96 19.18
CA LEU A 416 -9.48 -19.14 19.09
C LEU A 416 -9.01 -20.30 19.99
N ASP A 417 -9.62 -20.48 21.15
CA ASP A 417 -9.37 -21.64 22.02
C ASP A 417 -9.70 -22.95 21.28
N GLU A 418 -10.82 -23.01 20.55
CA GLU A 418 -11.20 -24.17 19.73
C GLU A 418 -10.25 -24.36 18.54
N ALA A 419 -9.87 -23.28 17.85
CA ALA A 419 -8.89 -23.34 16.76
C ALA A 419 -7.50 -23.82 17.24
N MET A 420 -7.19 -23.56 18.51
CA MET A 420 -5.96 -23.98 19.19
C MET A 420 -6.16 -25.22 20.10
N ASP A 421 -7.26 -25.97 19.93
CA ASP A 421 -7.57 -27.10 20.81
C ASP A 421 -6.45 -28.15 20.78
N GLY A 422 -6.02 -28.59 21.97
CA GLY A 422 -4.84 -29.42 22.16
C GLY A 422 -3.53 -28.65 22.33
N GLY A 423 -3.54 -27.32 22.22
CA GLY A 423 -2.37 -26.46 22.35
C GLY A 423 -1.45 -26.51 21.13
N ILE A 424 -0.57 -25.53 21.03
CA ILE A 424 0.53 -25.55 20.07
C ILE A 424 1.78 -25.90 20.88
N ASP A 425 2.29 -27.13 20.71
CA ASP A 425 3.62 -27.52 21.19
C ASP A 425 4.66 -26.79 20.34
N SER A 426 4.78 -25.49 20.60
CA SER A 426 5.66 -24.56 19.89
C SER A 426 7.12 -24.72 20.30
N GLY A 427 7.38 -25.50 21.37
CA GLY A 427 8.68 -25.52 22.03
C GLY A 427 9.16 -24.14 22.49
N LEU A 428 8.26 -23.13 22.54
CA LEU A 428 8.63 -21.74 22.79
C LEU A 428 9.00 -21.55 24.26
N GLU A 429 10.29 -21.35 24.52
CA GLU A 429 10.80 -20.97 25.82
C GLU A 429 11.23 -19.49 25.82
N ILE A 430 10.72 -18.72 26.77
CA ILE A 430 11.19 -17.35 27.02
C ILE A 430 12.28 -17.41 28.10
N THR A 431 13.53 -17.17 27.70
CA THR A 431 14.70 -17.24 28.58
C THR A 431 15.09 -15.89 29.20
N ALA A 432 14.65 -14.78 28.60
CA ALA A 432 14.73 -13.42 29.15
C ALA A 432 13.53 -12.59 28.67
N ASN A 433 12.97 -11.73 29.53
CA ASN A 433 11.82 -10.86 29.20
C ASN A 433 11.80 -9.57 30.02
N THR A 434 12.84 -8.74 29.90
CA THR A 434 12.93 -7.48 30.64
C THR A 434 12.43 -6.31 29.80
N PHE A 435 11.73 -5.40 30.47
CA PHE A 435 11.15 -4.19 29.89
C PHE A 435 11.58 -2.99 30.71
N LYS A 436 11.67 -1.84 30.05
CA LYS A 436 11.99 -0.57 30.67
C LYS A 436 10.85 0.41 30.47
N ASP A 437 10.44 1.06 31.56
CA ASP A 437 9.50 2.18 31.51
C ASP A 437 10.04 3.30 30.60
N ALA A 438 9.20 3.76 29.68
CA ALA A 438 9.48 4.86 28.76
C ALA A 438 8.52 6.02 29.05
N GLU A 439 7.91 6.58 28.00
CA GLU A 439 6.98 7.70 28.09
C GLU A 439 5.77 7.36 28.95
N LYS A 440 5.32 8.35 29.73
CA LYS A 440 4.11 8.28 30.54
C LYS A 440 3.35 9.59 30.38
N ASP A 441 2.09 9.50 30.03
CA ASP A 441 1.18 10.63 29.96
C ASP A 441 -0.10 10.31 30.75
N GLY A 442 -0.28 10.98 31.88
CA GLY A 442 -1.40 10.73 32.78
C GLY A 442 -1.52 9.25 33.19
N ASP A 443 -2.64 8.64 32.81
CA ASP A 443 -2.98 7.24 33.06
C ASP A 443 -2.52 6.30 31.93
N ARG A 444 -1.64 6.77 31.04
CA ARG A 444 -1.04 5.98 29.96
C ARG A 444 0.47 5.91 30.10
N GLY A 445 1.05 4.81 29.68
CA GLY A 445 2.47 4.56 29.83
C GLY A 445 2.97 3.49 28.90
N ARG A 446 4.23 3.61 28.49
CA ARG A 446 4.86 2.71 27.55
C ARG A 446 6.03 1.96 28.18
N ALA A 447 6.21 0.73 27.72
CA ALA A 447 7.31 -0.15 28.12
C ALA A 447 8.08 -0.59 26.88
N LEU A 448 9.36 -0.21 26.79
CA LEU A 448 10.24 -0.65 25.71
C LEU A 448 10.87 -2.00 26.05
N VAL A 449 11.08 -2.83 25.04
CA VAL A 449 11.78 -4.11 25.18
C VAL A 449 13.24 -3.81 25.55
N GLU A 450 13.68 -4.19 26.74
CA GLU A 450 15.10 -4.06 27.11
C GLU A 450 15.87 -5.30 26.65
N GLU A 451 15.32 -6.49 26.91
CA GLU A 451 15.85 -7.77 26.45
C GLU A 451 14.72 -8.81 26.43
N LEU A 452 14.42 -9.37 25.25
CA LEU A 452 13.51 -10.49 25.09
C LEU A 452 14.25 -11.61 24.36
N LYS A 453 14.42 -12.76 25.00
CA LYS A 453 15.05 -13.94 24.40
C LYS A 453 14.08 -15.08 24.39
N MET A 454 13.89 -15.64 23.19
CA MET A 454 12.95 -16.71 22.93
C MET A 454 13.69 -17.83 22.19
N GLU A 455 13.38 -19.07 22.53
CA GLU A 455 13.91 -20.26 21.86
C GLU A 455 12.71 -21.10 21.40
N ALA A 456 12.68 -21.53 20.14
CA ALA A 456 11.66 -22.43 19.62
C ALA A 456 12.33 -23.42 18.67
N ASP A 457 12.11 -24.72 18.86
CA ASP A 457 12.69 -25.80 18.05
C ASP A 457 14.22 -25.75 17.85
N GLY A 458 14.94 -25.12 18.78
CA GLY A 458 16.40 -24.95 18.75
C GLY A 458 16.89 -23.70 18.02
N ASP A 459 15.98 -22.90 17.46
CA ASP A 459 16.27 -21.56 16.94
C ASP A 459 16.07 -20.52 18.06
N ALA A 460 17.06 -19.64 18.20
CA ALA A 460 17.05 -18.60 19.22
C ALA A 460 16.83 -17.22 18.58
N LEU A 461 15.83 -16.51 19.10
CA LEU A 461 15.50 -15.14 18.75
C LEU A 461 15.81 -14.23 19.95
N SER A 462 16.53 -13.14 19.72
CA SER A 462 16.79 -12.09 20.72
C SER A 462 16.29 -10.76 20.20
N LEU A 463 15.47 -10.07 20.98
CA LEU A 463 14.94 -8.74 20.66
C LEU A 463 15.35 -7.72 21.73
N THR A 464 15.60 -6.51 21.27
CA THR A 464 15.66 -5.29 22.07
C THR A 464 14.69 -4.27 21.47
N ALA A 465 14.59 -3.08 22.05
CA ALA A 465 13.81 -1.99 21.48
C ALA A 465 14.24 -1.63 20.05
N ASP A 466 15.50 -1.89 19.68
CA ASP A 466 16.08 -1.42 18.42
C ASP A 466 16.52 -2.55 17.48
N CYS A 467 16.61 -3.79 17.92
CA CYS A 467 17.17 -4.87 17.11
C CYS A 467 16.47 -6.21 17.36
N MET A 468 16.43 -7.03 16.32
CA MET A 468 16.05 -8.43 16.32
C MET A 468 17.22 -9.27 15.79
N GLU A 469 17.60 -10.31 16.52
CA GLU A 469 18.68 -11.23 16.17
C GLU A 469 18.14 -12.65 16.12
N SER A 470 18.29 -13.33 14.98
CA SER A 470 17.91 -14.74 14.78
C SER A 470 19.09 -15.51 14.17
N GLY A 471 19.73 -16.38 14.95
CA GLY A 471 20.95 -17.07 14.51
C GLY A 471 22.08 -16.09 14.09
N PRO A 472 22.62 -16.17 12.85
CA PRO A 472 23.62 -15.21 12.35
C PRO A 472 23.01 -13.91 11.84
N GLU A 473 21.69 -13.85 11.65
CA GLU A 473 21.00 -12.68 11.09
C GLU A 473 20.67 -11.68 12.19
N LYS A 474 20.89 -10.40 11.88
CA LYS A 474 20.63 -9.29 12.79
C LYS A 474 20.00 -8.15 12.01
N TYR A 475 18.76 -7.85 12.34
CA TYR A 475 18.00 -6.74 11.80
C TYR A 475 17.90 -5.69 12.88
N CYS A 476 18.53 -4.54 12.66
CA CYS A 476 18.40 -3.40 13.56
C CYS A 476 17.68 -2.28 12.85
N ARG A 477 16.92 -1.52 13.64
CA ARG A 477 16.35 -0.25 13.24
C ARG A 477 17.45 0.62 12.63
N GLY A 478 17.17 1.10 11.42
CA GLY A 478 18.00 2.07 10.72
C GLY A 478 17.80 3.47 11.27
N GLU A 479 18.63 4.40 10.82
CA GLU A 479 18.41 5.84 11.10
C GLU A 479 17.32 6.43 10.18
N SER A 480 16.86 5.66 9.19
CA SER A 480 15.80 6.02 8.25
C SER A 480 14.54 5.21 8.43
N GLY A 481 13.39 5.86 8.25
CA GLY A 481 12.11 5.22 7.96
C GLY A 481 11.90 4.87 6.49
N TYR A 482 12.91 5.00 5.63
CA TYR A 482 12.76 4.70 4.19
C TYR A 482 12.39 3.23 3.99
N VAL A 483 11.24 2.98 3.38
CA VAL A 483 10.73 1.64 3.05
C VAL A 483 10.59 1.39 1.56
N MET A 484 10.83 2.41 0.74
CA MET A 484 10.77 2.31 -0.71
C MET A 484 12.16 1.98 -1.24
N THR A 485 12.30 1.10 -2.21
CA THR A 485 13.49 0.93 -3.03
C THR A 485 13.01 0.79 -4.47
N ASN A 486 13.58 1.56 -5.40
CA ASN A 486 13.20 1.52 -6.82
C ASN A 486 11.70 1.75 -7.06
N GLY A 487 11.10 2.69 -6.32
CA GLY A 487 9.66 2.97 -6.43
C GLY A 487 8.73 1.87 -5.92
N SER A 488 9.26 0.83 -5.23
CA SER A 488 8.48 -0.27 -4.64
C SER A 488 8.81 -0.47 -3.16
N PHE A 489 7.91 -1.09 -2.39
CA PHE A 489 8.20 -1.45 -1.00
C PHE A 489 9.22 -2.58 -0.91
N ASP A 490 10.22 -2.44 -0.02
CA ASP A 490 11.22 -3.47 0.28
C ASP A 490 11.05 -4.04 1.70
N ASP A 491 10.93 -5.36 1.79
CA ASP A 491 10.67 -6.06 3.05
C ASP A 491 11.81 -5.85 4.07
N GLU A 492 13.07 -5.76 3.62
CA GLU A 492 14.20 -5.53 4.51
C GLU A 492 14.25 -4.08 5.01
N ALA A 493 13.91 -3.12 4.15
CA ALA A 493 13.77 -1.70 4.47
C ALA A 493 12.63 -1.46 5.45
N ILE A 494 11.48 -2.15 5.30
CA ILE A 494 10.38 -2.12 6.27
C ILE A 494 10.85 -2.54 7.67
N MET A 495 11.66 -3.59 7.76
CA MET A 495 12.21 -4.05 9.04
C MET A 495 13.20 -3.05 9.67
N ARG A 496 13.96 -2.31 8.85
CA ARG A 496 14.85 -1.24 9.34
C ARG A 496 14.09 0.02 9.73
N ALA A 497 12.99 0.33 9.07
CA ALA A 497 12.10 1.46 9.38
C ALA A 497 11.23 1.20 10.62
N PHE A 498 11.27 -0.01 11.18
CA PHE A 498 10.40 -0.38 12.29
C PHE A 498 10.70 0.49 13.53
N PRO A 499 9.67 1.09 14.17
CA PRO A 499 9.86 1.93 15.35
C PRO A 499 10.33 1.11 16.55
N GLN A 500 10.66 1.79 17.66
CA GLN A 500 11.15 1.09 18.84
C GLN A 500 10.13 0.06 19.34
N LEU A 501 10.57 -1.17 19.58
CA LEU A 501 9.69 -2.23 20.05
C LEU A 501 9.28 -1.95 21.50
N GLY A 502 7.97 -1.91 21.74
CA GLY A 502 7.40 -1.70 23.05
C GLY A 502 5.90 -1.94 23.10
N LEU A 503 5.38 -2.04 24.32
CA LEU A 503 3.96 -2.21 24.60
C LEU A 503 3.44 -1.00 25.36
N SER A 504 2.26 -0.56 24.99
CA SER A 504 1.54 0.52 25.67
C SER A 504 0.57 -0.04 26.69
N SER A 505 0.38 0.70 27.77
CA SER A 505 -0.41 0.28 28.92
C SER A 505 -1.25 1.45 29.44
N VAL A 506 -2.42 1.10 29.95
CA VAL A 506 -3.38 2.02 30.58
C VAL A 506 -3.46 1.70 32.06
N LYS A 507 -3.67 2.75 32.87
CA LYS A 507 -3.79 2.65 34.32
C LYS A 507 -5.26 2.63 34.73
N GLU A 508 -5.71 1.46 35.18
CA GLU A 508 -7.06 1.20 35.68
C GLU A 508 -6.98 0.86 37.17
N ASP A 509 -7.82 1.49 38.00
CA ASP A 509 -7.86 1.24 39.46
C ASP A 509 -6.49 1.32 40.16
N GLY A 510 -5.60 2.17 39.65
CA GLY A 510 -4.26 2.38 40.19
C GLY A 510 -3.21 1.37 39.70
N LYS A 511 -3.59 0.42 38.85
CA LYS A 511 -2.74 -0.65 38.30
C LYS A 511 -2.60 -0.53 36.79
N TRP A 512 -1.48 -0.97 36.25
CA TRP A 512 -1.19 -0.92 34.81
C TRP A 512 -1.58 -2.22 34.12
N LYS A 513 -2.23 -2.12 32.96
CA LYS A 513 -2.57 -3.24 32.08
C LYS A 513 -2.23 -2.88 30.64
N VAL A 514 -1.82 -3.85 29.84
CA VAL A 514 -1.43 -3.61 28.45
C VAL A 514 -2.67 -3.26 27.62
N SER A 515 -2.58 -2.28 26.73
CA SER A 515 -3.62 -2.03 25.72
C SER A 515 -3.05 -2.33 24.33
N ILE A 516 -3.68 -3.27 23.63
CA ILE A 516 -3.38 -3.63 22.25
C ILE A 516 -3.70 -2.44 21.35
N MET A 517 -4.85 -1.79 21.53
CA MET A 517 -5.25 -0.64 20.69
C MET A 517 -4.25 0.50 20.81
N ASP A 518 -3.87 0.87 22.03
CA ASP A 518 -2.84 1.89 22.26
C ASP A 518 -1.47 1.45 21.73
N THR A 519 -1.12 0.17 21.87
CA THR A 519 0.15 -0.35 21.36
C THR A 519 0.20 -0.22 19.84
N THR A 520 -0.88 -0.59 19.13
CA THR A 520 -0.96 -0.49 17.68
C THR A 520 -1.00 0.95 17.20
N THR A 521 -1.73 1.83 17.88
CA THR A 521 -1.74 3.26 17.57
C THR A 521 -0.35 3.87 17.76
N ASP A 522 0.31 3.58 18.88
CA ASP A 522 1.66 4.10 19.14
C ASP A 522 2.68 3.59 18.15
N LEU A 523 2.57 2.33 17.74
CA LEU A 523 3.42 1.75 16.72
C LEU A 523 3.26 2.49 15.38
N ALA A 524 2.02 2.71 14.94
CA ALA A 524 1.73 3.39 13.67
C ALA A 524 2.23 4.85 13.69
N LEU A 525 1.96 5.60 14.76
CA LEU A 525 2.40 6.98 14.90
C LEU A 525 3.94 7.10 14.91
N GLN A 526 4.63 6.21 15.62
CA GLN A 526 6.09 6.24 15.64
C GLN A 526 6.72 5.83 14.32
N TRP A 527 6.09 4.91 13.58
CA TRP A 527 6.54 4.60 12.23
C TRP A 527 6.46 5.85 11.35
N MET A 528 5.37 6.62 11.44
CA MET A 528 5.27 7.92 10.76
C MET A 528 6.28 8.97 11.27
N ASP A 529 6.72 8.89 12.52
CA ASP A 529 7.84 9.71 13.02
C ASP A 529 9.19 9.34 12.40
N THR A 530 9.33 8.14 11.83
CA THR A 530 10.59 7.71 11.19
C THR A 530 10.73 8.17 9.74
N ILE A 531 9.61 8.48 9.06
CA ILE A 531 9.62 8.91 7.66
C ILE A 531 9.83 10.42 7.54
N THR A 532 10.43 10.88 6.43
CA THR A 532 10.52 12.32 6.13
C THR A 532 9.38 12.81 5.27
N ARG A 533 9.27 14.14 5.16
CA ARG A 533 8.40 14.79 4.18
C ARG A 533 8.64 14.26 2.78
N GLU A 534 9.88 14.24 2.30
CA GLU A 534 10.21 13.79 0.95
C GLU A 534 9.79 12.33 0.75
N GLN A 535 9.97 11.48 1.76
CA GLN A 535 9.56 10.08 1.68
C GLN A 535 8.04 9.94 1.62
N ALA A 536 7.32 10.70 2.45
CA ALA A 536 5.86 10.74 2.39
C ALA A 536 5.35 11.24 1.03
N LEU A 537 5.99 12.27 0.44
CA LEU A 537 5.65 12.74 -0.89
C LEU A 537 5.91 11.70 -1.97
N ALA A 538 7.04 10.99 -1.92
CA ALA A 538 7.34 9.91 -2.86
C ALA A 538 6.33 8.75 -2.76
N MET A 539 5.97 8.35 -1.54
CA MET A 539 4.99 7.28 -1.29
C MET A 539 3.58 7.61 -1.78
N LEU A 540 3.24 8.89 -1.82
CA LEU A 540 1.93 9.41 -2.27
C LEU A 540 1.96 9.90 -3.73
N ASP A 541 3.05 9.66 -4.48
CA ASP A 541 3.25 10.21 -5.84
C ASP A 541 3.16 11.76 -5.93
N LEU A 542 3.41 12.43 -4.81
CA LEU A 542 3.41 13.88 -4.68
C LEU A 542 4.81 14.50 -4.85
N ALA A 543 5.85 13.71 -5.15
CA ALA A 543 7.20 14.20 -5.44
C ALA A 543 7.20 15.26 -6.57
N ARG A 544 6.29 15.10 -7.55
CA ARG A 544 6.06 16.05 -8.66
C ARG A 544 5.53 17.41 -8.22
N SER A 545 5.09 17.57 -6.96
CA SER A 545 4.68 18.88 -6.42
C SER A 545 5.87 19.80 -6.10
N GLU A 546 7.07 19.24 -5.97
CA GLU A 546 8.27 19.99 -5.62
C GLU A 546 8.72 20.92 -6.76
N ASP A 547 9.45 21.97 -6.38
CA ASP A 547 10.10 22.86 -7.34
C ASP A 547 11.28 22.14 -8.00
N ALA A 548 11.45 22.35 -9.31
CA ALA A 548 12.59 21.80 -10.02
C ALA A 548 13.91 22.44 -9.54
N ALA A 549 14.88 21.61 -9.16
CA ALA A 549 16.21 22.03 -8.71
C ALA A 549 17.06 22.63 -9.83
N GLY A 550 16.77 22.25 -11.08
CA GLY A 550 17.47 22.74 -12.26
C GLY A 550 16.77 22.39 -13.56
N THR A 551 17.49 22.56 -14.67
CA THR A 551 17.04 22.20 -16.01
C THR A 551 17.97 21.14 -16.56
N MET A 552 17.40 20.14 -17.21
CA MET A 552 18.12 19.13 -17.99
C MET A 552 17.83 19.30 -19.48
N THR A 553 18.83 18.99 -20.29
CA THR A 553 18.73 18.95 -21.75
C THR A 553 18.80 17.50 -22.19
N LEU A 554 18.03 17.14 -23.22
CA LEU A 554 18.12 15.83 -23.86
C LEU A 554 19.55 15.55 -24.35
N ASP A 555 20.01 14.30 -24.21
CA ASP A 555 21.36 13.81 -24.58
C ASP A 555 22.54 14.51 -23.88
N GLU A 556 22.29 15.37 -22.89
CA GLU A 556 23.32 16.00 -22.06
C GLU A 556 23.35 15.41 -20.66
N GLU A 557 24.55 15.06 -20.20
CA GLU A 557 24.80 14.62 -18.83
C GLU A 557 24.49 15.76 -17.84
N THR A 558 23.62 15.49 -16.87
CA THR A 558 23.18 16.44 -15.84
C THR A 558 23.48 15.90 -14.46
N ASP A 559 24.21 16.67 -13.65
CA ASP A 559 24.47 16.35 -12.24
C ASP A 559 23.21 16.62 -11.40
N LEU A 560 22.78 15.63 -10.64
CA LEU A 560 21.63 15.67 -9.74
C LEU A 560 22.10 15.53 -8.30
N GLU A 561 21.46 16.27 -7.40
CA GLU A 561 21.49 16.00 -5.95
C GLU A 561 20.15 15.37 -5.57
N PHE A 562 20.19 14.14 -5.07
CA PHE A 562 18.99 13.42 -4.63
C PHE A 562 18.71 13.74 -3.16
N ASN A 563 17.42 13.85 -2.83
CA ASN A 563 16.97 14.13 -1.47
C ASN A 563 16.97 12.86 -0.58
N SER A 564 16.46 13.01 0.65
CA SER A 564 16.28 11.95 1.68
C SER A 564 15.42 10.76 1.24
N ALA A 565 14.63 10.92 0.19
CA ALA A 565 13.79 9.87 -0.40
C ALA A 565 14.37 9.30 -1.70
N GLY A 566 15.60 9.70 -2.06
CA GLY A 566 16.28 9.21 -3.24
C GLY A 566 15.72 9.73 -4.55
N TYR A 567 15.00 10.86 -4.57
CA TYR A 567 14.56 11.47 -5.83
C TYR A 567 15.08 12.90 -6.03
N ALA A 568 15.09 13.32 -7.29
CA ALA A 568 15.36 14.68 -7.73
C ALA A 568 14.26 15.15 -8.69
N VAL A 569 13.95 16.45 -8.68
CA VAL A 569 12.96 17.06 -9.57
C VAL A 569 13.64 18.07 -10.48
N MET A 570 13.46 17.92 -11.79
CA MET A 570 14.11 18.71 -12.83
C MET A 570 13.11 19.26 -13.83
N THR A 571 13.50 20.31 -14.55
CA THR A 571 12.79 20.76 -15.76
C THR A 571 13.44 20.12 -16.98
N LEU A 572 12.71 19.33 -17.76
CA LEU A 572 13.15 18.81 -19.05
C LEU A 572 12.68 19.74 -20.17
N LYS A 573 13.56 20.07 -21.10
CA LYS A 573 13.23 20.86 -22.29
C LYS A 573 13.39 20.03 -23.55
N LEU A 574 12.31 19.94 -24.32
CA LEU A 574 12.27 19.28 -25.62
C LEU A 574 12.06 20.33 -26.70
N GLU A 575 12.99 20.39 -27.65
CA GLU A 575 12.95 21.36 -28.75
C GLU A 575 12.07 20.88 -29.92
N GLU A 576 11.87 19.56 -30.04
CA GLU A 576 11.00 18.89 -31.00
C GLU A 576 10.27 17.71 -30.36
N ASP A 577 9.26 17.18 -31.05
CA ASP A 577 8.52 15.99 -30.60
C ASP A 577 9.50 14.81 -30.55
N THR A 578 9.59 14.15 -29.41
CA THR A 578 10.69 13.22 -29.07
C THR A 578 10.12 12.00 -28.36
N ALA A 579 10.42 10.79 -28.85
CA ALA A 579 10.22 9.57 -28.07
C ALA A 579 11.33 9.49 -27.01
N LEU A 580 11.01 9.37 -25.73
CA LEU A 580 12.00 9.34 -24.66
C LEU A 580 12.39 7.89 -24.34
N GLN A 581 13.69 7.61 -24.25
CA GLN A 581 14.17 6.30 -23.87
C GLN A 581 14.46 6.24 -22.38
N GLY A 582 13.82 5.30 -21.68
CA GLY A 582 14.40 4.72 -20.49
C GLY A 582 15.55 3.82 -20.92
N GLU A 583 16.81 4.24 -20.74
CA GLU A 583 17.82 3.20 -20.50
C GLU A 583 17.35 2.49 -19.23
N GLY A 584 17.09 1.18 -19.33
CA GLY A 584 16.87 0.35 -18.14
C GLY A 584 18.04 0.59 -17.20
N GLY A 585 17.72 1.08 -15.99
CA GLY A 585 18.62 1.72 -15.03
C GLY A 585 20.11 1.45 -15.24
N GLY A 586 20.85 2.48 -15.65
CA GLY A 586 22.28 2.51 -15.40
C GLY A 586 22.56 2.63 -13.89
N ASP A 587 23.83 2.49 -13.49
CA ASP A 587 24.25 2.57 -12.07
C ASP A 587 23.73 3.83 -11.32
N SER A 588 23.31 4.89 -12.05
CA SER A 588 23.02 6.23 -11.52
C SER A 588 21.54 6.55 -11.23
N TYR A 589 20.56 5.91 -11.89
CA TYR A 589 19.12 6.17 -11.65
C TYR A 589 18.28 4.91 -11.91
N SER A 590 17.19 4.71 -11.15
CA SER A 590 16.32 3.53 -11.27
C SER A 590 15.17 3.76 -12.25
N SER A 591 14.56 4.95 -12.21
CA SER A 591 13.39 5.31 -13.02
C SER A 591 13.25 6.82 -13.15
N TYR A 592 12.49 7.25 -14.15
CA TYR A 592 11.99 8.63 -14.22
C TYR A 592 10.55 8.67 -14.70
N THR A 593 9.82 9.69 -14.27
CA THR A 593 8.47 10.00 -14.75
C THR A 593 8.42 11.45 -15.22
N VAL A 594 7.89 11.65 -16.42
CA VAL A 594 7.72 12.97 -17.04
C VAL A 594 6.28 13.40 -16.88
N TYR A 595 6.11 14.59 -16.31
CA TYR A 595 4.82 15.23 -16.12
C TYR A 595 4.74 16.52 -16.94
N SER A 596 3.51 16.99 -17.15
CA SER A 596 3.24 18.35 -17.58
C SER A 596 4.00 19.36 -16.73
N LYS A 597 4.22 20.57 -17.25
CA LYS A 597 4.98 21.62 -16.55
C LYS A 597 4.46 21.93 -15.14
N ASP A 598 3.16 21.81 -14.93
CA ASP A 598 2.49 22.01 -13.65
C ASP A 598 2.42 20.74 -12.78
N GLY A 599 2.89 19.60 -13.28
CA GLY A 599 2.96 18.32 -12.55
C GLY A 599 1.62 17.60 -12.42
N LYS A 600 0.62 17.98 -13.22
CA LYS A 600 -0.76 17.48 -13.10
C LYS A 600 -1.07 16.27 -13.98
N GLU A 601 -0.40 16.16 -15.11
CA GLU A 601 -0.62 15.10 -16.10
C GLU A 601 0.68 14.33 -16.26
N GLU A 602 0.63 13.02 -16.04
CA GLU A 602 1.72 12.13 -16.44
C GLU A 602 1.73 12.00 -17.95
N ILE A 603 2.90 12.20 -18.55
CA ILE A 603 3.09 12.22 -20.00
C ILE A 603 3.71 10.91 -20.47
N THR A 604 4.72 10.44 -19.76
CA THR A 604 5.39 9.15 -20.00
C THR A 604 6.29 8.80 -18.82
N SER A 605 6.70 7.54 -18.72
CA SER A 605 7.65 7.05 -17.71
C SER A 605 8.68 6.10 -18.35
N SER A 606 9.79 5.89 -17.64
CA SER A 606 10.84 4.96 -18.08
C SER A 606 10.39 3.50 -18.21
N ASP A 607 9.25 3.14 -17.63
CA ASP A 607 8.71 1.78 -17.63
C ASP A 607 7.82 1.49 -18.85
N GLU A 608 7.47 2.53 -19.63
CA GLU A 608 6.71 2.38 -20.86
C GLU A 608 7.59 1.85 -22.00
N LEU A 609 7.39 0.59 -22.38
CA LEU A 609 8.14 -0.08 -23.46
C LEU A 609 7.94 0.58 -24.84
N PHE A 610 6.84 1.32 -25.02
CA PHE A 610 6.45 1.98 -26.27
C PHE A 610 5.75 3.32 -25.96
N ALA A 611 6.49 4.28 -25.41
CA ALA A 611 5.96 5.63 -25.21
C ALA A 611 5.66 6.31 -26.56
N ASP A 612 4.50 6.97 -26.68
CA ASP A 612 4.24 7.88 -27.79
C ASP A 612 5.24 9.06 -27.77
N GLU A 613 5.44 9.72 -28.91
CA GLU A 613 6.30 10.91 -28.97
C GLU A 613 5.82 11.96 -27.97
N THR A 614 6.69 12.37 -27.05
CA THR A 614 6.44 13.49 -26.15
C THR A 614 6.61 14.79 -26.93
N PRO A 615 5.59 15.67 -27.01
CA PRO A 615 5.67 16.88 -27.82
C PRO A 615 6.81 17.84 -27.40
N ALA A 616 7.19 18.74 -28.30
CA ALA A 616 8.10 19.84 -27.96
C ALA A 616 7.52 20.71 -26.83
N GLY A 617 8.31 20.97 -25.79
CA GLY A 617 7.80 21.68 -24.61
C GLY A 617 8.76 21.74 -23.43
N GLU A 618 8.27 22.33 -22.35
CA GLU A 618 8.93 22.27 -21.03
C GLU A 618 8.10 21.36 -20.13
N TYR A 619 8.77 20.40 -19.50
CA TYR A 619 8.18 19.35 -18.68
C TYR A 619 8.81 19.32 -17.30
N LYS A 620 8.10 18.75 -16.32
CA LYS A 620 8.67 18.43 -15.01
C LYS A 620 9.04 16.95 -15.02
N VAL A 621 10.22 16.60 -14.53
CA VAL A 621 10.67 15.21 -14.46
C VAL A 621 11.06 14.89 -13.04
N VAL A 622 10.53 13.79 -12.51
CA VAL A 622 10.94 13.19 -11.24
C VAL A 622 11.84 12.01 -11.57
N ILE A 623 13.04 11.98 -10.97
CA ILE A 623 14.07 10.98 -11.24
C ILE A 623 14.44 10.32 -9.91
N PHE A 624 14.38 8.99 -9.85
CA PHE A 624 14.77 8.21 -8.67
C PHE A 624 16.20 7.66 -8.81
N ALA A 625 16.95 7.68 -7.72
CA ALA A 625 18.33 7.19 -7.65
C ALA A 625 18.40 5.68 -7.90
N GLY A 626 19.51 5.22 -8.48
CA GLY A 626 19.71 3.82 -8.83
C GLY A 626 19.97 2.90 -7.64
N ASP A 627 19.90 1.59 -7.91
CA ASP A 627 20.00 0.50 -6.92
C ASP A 627 21.22 0.58 -5.99
N GLU A 628 22.35 1.11 -6.46
CA GLU A 628 23.57 1.23 -5.66
C GLU A 628 23.38 2.14 -4.42
N TRP A 629 22.34 2.98 -4.42
CA TRP A 629 22.00 3.91 -3.35
C TRP A 629 20.88 3.43 -2.45
N ALA A 630 20.08 2.46 -2.87
CA ALA A 630 18.96 1.93 -2.10
C ALA A 630 19.42 1.41 -0.73
N ASP A 631 20.53 0.66 -0.69
CA ASP A 631 21.14 0.17 0.54
C ASP A 631 21.67 1.31 1.44
N GLU A 632 22.20 2.38 0.85
CA GLU A 632 22.69 3.53 1.62
C GLU A 632 21.54 4.33 2.24
N PHE A 633 20.45 4.54 1.50
CA PHE A 633 19.23 5.18 1.99
C PHE A 633 18.58 4.36 3.10
N ALA A 634 18.46 3.04 2.93
CA ALA A 634 17.94 2.15 3.95
C ALA A 634 18.78 2.14 5.24
N ALA A 635 20.11 2.32 5.13
CA ALA A 635 21.01 2.30 6.28
C ALA A 635 21.12 3.65 7.01
N LYS A 636 21.30 4.75 6.27
CA LYS A 636 21.67 6.07 6.82
C LYS A 636 20.59 7.13 6.61
N GLY A 637 19.58 6.86 5.80
CA GLY A 637 18.47 7.77 5.52
C GLY A 637 18.91 9.17 5.14
N ASN A 638 18.48 10.13 5.96
CA ASN A 638 18.61 11.56 5.70
C ASN A 638 20.04 12.09 5.76
N ASP A 639 20.97 11.31 6.31
CA ASP A 639 22.38 11.68 6.40
C ASP A 639 23.16 11.31 5.12
N VAL A 640 22.54 10.62 4.17
CA VAL A 640 23.13 10.34 2.86
C VAL A 640 23.14 11.62 2.03
N LYS A 641 24.33 12.07 1.64
CA LYS A 641 24.48 13.02 0.54
C LYS A 641 24.73 12.23 -0.73
N HIS A 642 23.73 12.16 -1.58
CA HIS A 642 23.81 11.44 -2.83
C HIS A 642 23.70 12.40 -4.01
N SER A 643 24.65 12.26 -4.93
CA SER A 643 24.63 12.94 -6.22
C SER A 643 25.05 11.95 -7.30
N GLY A 644 24.39 12.01 -8.44
CA GLY A 644 24.68 11.19 -9.61
C GLY A 644 24.54 12.02 -10.88
N SER A 645 25.09 11.53 -11.98
CA SER A 645 24.95 12.18 -13.28
C SER A 645 23.99 11.37 -14.14
N VAL A 646 22.96 12.01 -14.67
CA VAL A 646 21.88 11.36 -15.42
C VAL A 646 21.81 11.96 -16.81
N THR A 647 21.56 11.11 -17.81
CA THR A 647 21.28 11.51 -19.20
C THR A 647 19.95 10.89 -19.61
N ILE A 648 18.97 11.71 -20.01
CA ILE A 648 17.76 11.22 -20.70
C ILE A 648 18.03 11.34 -22.19
N GLN A 649 17.79 10.25 -22.92
CA GLN A 649 18.11 10.14 -24.35
C GLN A 649 16.84 10.06 -25.19
N GLU A 650 16.96 10.46 -26.46
CA GLU A 650 15.96 10.16 -27.48
C GLU A 650 15.92 8.65 -27.75
N GLN A 651 14.74 8.05 -27.71
CA GLN A 651 14.50 6.68 -28.15
C GLN A 651 14.64 6.59 -29.67
N VAL A 652 15.76 6.06 -30.11
CA VAL A 652 15.93 5.65 -31.50
C VAL A 652 15.25 4.30 -31.66
N ALA A 653 14.06 4.28 -32.29
CA ALA A 653 13.36 3.05 -32.63
C ALA A 653 14.34 2.03 -33.23
N PRO A 654 14.35 0.74 -32.84
CA PRO A 654 15.28 -0.22 -33.43
C PRO A 654 14.98 -0.43 -34.91
N SER A 655 15.97 -0.92 -35.67
CA SER A 655 15.69 -1.34 -37.05
C SER A 655 14.81 -2.60 -37.04
N ALA A 656 13.80 -2.66 -37.90
CA ALA A 656 12.79 -3.72 -37.86
C ALA A 656 12.41 -4.22 -39.26
N ILE A 657 11.92 -5.47 -39.31
CA ILE A 657 11.33 -6.09 -40.50
C ILE A 657 9.87 -6.46 -40.18
N ASP A 658 8.93 -5.88 -40.92
CA ASP A 658 7.46 -5.99 -40.71
C ASP A 658 7.00 -5.66 -39.29
N GLY A 659 7.71 -4.75 -38.60
CA GLY A 659 7.41 -4.37 -37.22
C GLY A 659 7.85 -5.40 -36.16
N PHE A 660 8.57 -6.47 -36.55
CA PHE A 660 9.12 -7.49 -35.66
C PHE A 660 10.66 -7.51 -35.71
N GLU A 661 11.29 -8.41 -34.92
CA GLU A 661 12.74 -8.54 -34.70
C GLU A 661 13.63 -8.35 -35.95
N THR A 662 14.93 -8.09 -35.74
CA THR A 662 15.93 -7.92 -36.81
C THR A 662 16.15 -9.14 -37.70
N LEU A 663 15.40 -10.25 -37.53
CA LEU A 663 15.56 -11.49 -38.29
C LEU A 663 14.20 -12.10 -38.65
N GLN A 664 14.02 -12.46 -39.92
CA GLN A 664 12.86 -13.21 -40.40
C GLN A 664 13.26 -14.42 -41.24
N TYR A 665 12.47 -15.49 -41.11
CA TYR A 665 12.57 -16.72 -41.91
C TYR A 665 11.33 -16.86 -42.78
N ASN A 666 11.52 -17.00 -44.10
CA ASN A 666 10.46 -17.01 -45.09
C ASN A 666 10.72 -18.11 -46.13
N TYR A 667 9.70 -18.44 -46.93
CA TYR A 667 9.82 -19.40 -48.03
C TYR A 667 8.90 -19.02 -49.20
N LEU A 668 9.34 -19.28 -50.43
CA LEU A 668 8.55 -19.05 -51.65
C LEU A 668 8.47 -20.32 -52.50
N THR A 669 7.28 -20.59 -53.06
CA THR A 669 7.03 -21.71 -53.98
C THR A 669 6.52 -21.24 -55.35
N LEU A 670 6.83 -21.99 -56.41
CA LEU A 670 6.45 -21.68 -57.80
C LEU A 670 5.13 -22.33 -58.25
N ASP A 671 4.47 -23.10 -57.37
CA ASP A 671 3.26 -23.87 -57.69
C ASP A 671 2.03 -23.00 -58.00
N GLU A 672 2.00 -21.76 -57.51
CA GLU A 672 0.99 -20.76 -57.85
C GLU A 672 1.55 -19.73 -58.84
N TYR A 673 1.56 -20.01 -60.16
CA TYR A 673 2.17 -19.06 -61.12
C TYR A 673 1.21 -17.94 -61.58
N PRO A 674 1.66 -16.66 -61.61
CA PRO A 674 2.98 -16.18 -61.15
C PRO A 674 3.10 -16.27 -59.62
N GLY A 675 4.23 -16.84 -59.14
CA GLY A 675 4.51 -17.04 -57.71
C GLY A 675 4.32 -15.75 -56.94
N PRO A 676 3.84 -15.78 -55.69
CA PRO A 676 3.56 -14.56 -54.96
C PRO A 676 4.85 -13.73 -54.83
N THR A 677 4.79 -12.50 -55.32
CA THR A 677 5.73 -11.47 -54.87
C THR A 677 5.40 -11.19 -53.41
N GLU A 678 6.35 -11.43 -52.52
CA GLU A 678 6.21 -11.08 -51.12
C GLU A 678 6.73 -9.66 -50.90
N THR A 679 6.09 -8.90 -50.03
CA THR A 679 6.50 -7.54 -49.69
C THR A 679 6.73 -7.49 -48.19
N HIS A 680 7.94 -7.09 -47.81
CA HIS A 680 8.31 -6.77 -46.44
C HIS A 680 8.48 -5.26 -46.27
N VAL A 681 8.22 -4.78 -45.07
CA VAL A 681 8.45 -3.40 -44.67
C VAL A 681 9.71 -3.33 -43.83
N LEU A 682 10.70 -2.55 -44.26
CA LEU A 682 11.93 -2.31 -43.53
C LEU A 682 11.91 -0.93 -42.88
N ASP A 683 12.18 -0.90 -41.59
CA ASP A 683 12.35 0.33 -40.81
C ASP A 683 13.82 0.48 -40.43
N VAL A 684 14.46 1.54 -40.94
CA VAL A 684 15.87 1.84 -40.67
C VAL A 684 15.97 3.27 -40.12
N PRO A 685 16.33 3.45 -38.84
CA PRO A 685 16.39 4.75 -38.22
C PRO A 685 17.44 5.67 -38.85
N LYS A 686 17.23 6.97 -38.73
CA LYS A 686 18.16 7.97 -39.21
C LYS A 686 19.49 7.87 -38.47
N GLY A 687 20.59 7.76 -39.22
CA GLY A 687 21.93 7.62 -38.65
C GLY A 687 22.32 6.18 -38.31
N ALA A 688 21.39 5.23 -38.39
CA ALA A 688 21.70 3.81 -38.24
C ALA A 688 22.55 3.32 -39.43
N ASN A 689 23.61 2.58 -39.14
CA ASN A 689 24.48 1.95 -40.13
C ASN A 689 24.10 0.47 -40.20
N VAL A 690 23.14 0.14 -41.07
CA VAL A 690 22.52 -1.19 -41.10
C VAL A 690 22.67 -1.80 -42.49
N GLU A 691 22.94 -3.10 -42.51
CA GLU A 691 22.90 -3.91 -43.72
C GLU A 691 21.80 -4.96 -43.63
N LEU A 692 21.09 -5.17 -44.74
CA LEU A 692 20.22 -6.31 -44.91
C LEU A 692 21.05 -7.50 -45.43
N VAL A 693 21.20 -8.53 -44.63
CA VAL A 693 21.75 -9.82 -45.03
C VAL A 693 20.59 -10.71 -45.48
N VAL A 694 20.67 -11.16 -46.72
CA VAL A 694 19.69 -12.08 -47.32
C VAL A 694 20.39 -13.40 -47.55
N THR A 695 19.93 -14.46 -46.91
CA THR A 695 20.40 -15.83 -47.22
C THR A 695 19.30 -16.54 -47.99
N ALA A 696 19.64 -17.23 -49.09
CA ALA A 696 18.69 -18.00 -49.87
C ALA A 696 19.23 -19.41 -50.12
N GLU A 697 18.40 -20.43 -49.83
CA GLU A 697 18.69 -21.83 -50.05
C GLU A 697 17.53 -22.50 -50.79
N GLY A 698 17.85 -23.24 -51.85
CA GLY A 698 16.87 -24.03 -52.57
C GLY A 698 16.55 -25.34 -51.86
N TYR A 699 15.26 -25.66 -51.69
CA TYR A 699 14.84 -26.82 -50.91
C TYR A 699 15.29 -28.16 -51.53
N MET A 700 16.01 -28.96 -50.74
CA MET A 700 16.30 -30.39 -50.91
C MET A 700 16.63 -30.90 -52.34
N GLY A 701 17.59 -30.28 -53.03
CA GLY A 701 18.12 -30.83 -54.30
C GLY A 701 17.23 -30.58 -55.52
N ALA A 702 16.23 -29.71 -55.40
CA ALA A 702 15.31 -29.36 -56.47
C ALA A 702 15.95 -28.49 -57.57
N TRP A 703 17.02 -27.75 -57.23
CA TRP A 703 17.66 -26.78 -58.13
C TRP A 703 18.89 -27.37 -58.84
N ASP A 704 18.68 -28.14 -59.91
CA ASP A 704 19.75 -28.69 -60.77
C ASP A 704 20.45 -27.62 -61.63
N LYS A 705 19.76 -26.52 -61.91
CA LYS A 705 20.31 -25.26 -62.40
C LYS A 705 19.79 -24.10 -61.56
N PRO A 706 20.63 -23.11 -61.21
CA PRO A 706 20.24 -22.06 -60.29
C PRO A 706 19.06 -21.22 -60.76
N GLY A 707 18.15 -20.90 -59.84
CA GLY A 707 17.19 -19.81 -59.97
C GLY A 707 17.77 -18.50 -59.46
N SER A 708 16.94 -17.48 -59.26
CA SER A 708 17.34 -16.28 -58.53
C SER A 708 16.21 -15.74 -57.69
N LEU A 709 16.53 -15.37 -56.45
CA LEU A 709 15.69 -14.51 -55.64
C LEU A 709 15.98 -13.07 -56.06
N VAL A 710 14.96 -12.37 -56.54
CA VAL A 710 15.05 -11.00 -57.03
C VAL A 710 14.45 -10.08 -55.98
N LEU A 711 15.30 -9.29 -55.33
CA LEU A 711 14.88 -8.32 -54.33
C LEU A 711 14.82 -6.93 -54.96
N THR A 712 13.72 -6.22 -54.77
CA THR A 712 13.56 -4.84 -55.22
C THR A 712 13.34 -3.94 -54.01
N LEU A 713 14.30 -3.05 -53.77
CA LEU A 713 14.30 -2.06 -52.69
C LEU A 713 14.63 -0.69 -53.30
N ASP A 714 13.84 0.33 -53.00
CA ASP A 714 14.00 1.69 -53.55
C ASP A 714 14.12 1.76 -55.08
N GLY A 715 13.42 0.85 -55.78
CA GLY A 715 13.49 0.72 -57.24
C GLY A 715 14.83 0.20 -57.78
N LYS A 716 15.75 -0.24 -56.90
CA LYS A 716 16.96 -0.98 -57.28
C LYS A 716 16.71 -2.46 -57.10
N THR A 717 17.16 -3.23 -58.09
CA THR A 717 17.01 -4.68 -58.09
C THR A 717 18.33 -5.35 -57.73
N HIS A 718 18.26 -6.25 -56.76
CA HIS A 718 19.34 -7.12 -56.30
C HIS A 718 18.97 -8.58 -56.58
N LYS A 719 19.96 -9.44 -56.75
CA LYS A 719 19.74 -10.86 -57.08
C LYS A 719 20.62 -11.75 -56.25
N VAL A 720 20.02 -12.74 -55.61
CA VAL A 720 20.70 -13.84 -54.92
C VAL A 720 20.49 -15.10 -55.76
N PRO A 721 21.55 -15.82 -56.17
CA PRO A 721 21.39 -17.12 -56.79
C PRO A 721 20.63 -18.05 -55.85
N VAL A 722 19.72 -18.87 -56.40
CA VAL A 722 19.09 -19.95 -55.62
C VAL A 722 19.73 -21.25 -56.07
N THR A 723 20.52 -21.86 -55.19
CA THR A 723 21.19 -23.15 -55.41
C THR A 723 20.79 -24.16 -54.33
N ASN A 724 21.44 -25.32 -54.24
CA ASN A 724 21.19 -26.26 -53.12
C ASN A 724 22.17 -26.04 -51.95
N ASP A 725 22.93 -24.94 -51.99
CA ASP A 725 23.81 -24.46 -50.93
C ASP A 725 23.32 -23.06 -50.50
N ASP A 726 23.67 -22.63 -49.29
CA ASP A 726 23.38 -21.29 -48.79
C ASP A 726 24.10 -20.22 -49.62
N GLU A 727 23.31 -19.33 -50.23
CA GLU A 727 23.82 -18.18 -50.96
C GLU A 727 23.45 -16.89 -50.23
N GLU A 728 24.45 -16.05 -49.95
CA GLU A 728 24.28 -14.84 -49.15
C GLU A 728 24.46 -13.57 -50.01
N LEU A 729 23.63 -12.57 -49.75
CA LEU A 729 23.78 -11.22 -50.27
C LEU A 729 23.59 -10.20 -49.17
N THR A 730 24.56 -9.30 -49.06
CA THR A 730 24.48 -8.13 -48.18
C THR A 730 24.10 -6.87 -48.97
N ILE A 731 23.08 -6.16 -48.51
CA ILE A 731 22.59 -4.91 -49.10
C ILE A 731 22.72 -3.78 -48.06
N PRO A 732 23.55 -2.75 -48.30
CA PRO A 732 23.59 -1.60 -47.41
C PRO A 732 22.27 -0.84 -47.47
N LEU A 733 21.65 -0.60 -46.32
CA LEU A 733 20.39 0.12 -46.23
C LEU A 733 20.62 1.61 -45.99
N SER A 734 19.84 2.44 -46.67
CA SER A 734 19.68 3.83 -46.26
C SER A 734 18.67 3.93 -45.12
N ALA A 735 18.83 4.95 -44.29
CA ALA A 735 17.80 5.33 -43.35
C ALA A 735 16.48 5.65 -44.07
N GLY A 736 15.38 5.14 -43.53
CA GLY A 736 14.02 5.28 -44.04
C GLY A 736 13.07 4.37 -43.27
N MET A 737 11.91 4.91 -42.90
CA MET A 737 10.80 4.15 -42.31
C MET A 737 9.83 3.74 -43.41
N GLY A 738 9.27 2.54 -43.32
CA GLY A 738 8.30 2.02 -44.28
C GLY A 738 8.90 1.64 -45.64
N GLN A 739 10.19 1.30 -45.71
CA GLN A 739 10.84 0.95 -46.97
C GLN A 739 10.30 -0.40 -47.48
N GLU A 740 9.63 -0.41 -48.62
CA GLU A 740 9.09 -1.65 -49.20
C GLU A 740 10.20 -2.47 -49.87
N LEU A 741 10.46 -3.67 -49.35
CA LEU A 741 11.28 -4.71 -49.94
C LEU A 741 10.38 -5.72 -50.62
N SER A 742 10.42 -5.77 -51.95
CA SER A 742 9.71 -6.78 -52.73
C SER A 742 10.63 -7.95 -53.06
N VAL A 743 10.20 -9.18 -52.78
CA VAL A 743 10.95 -10.41 -53.00
C VAL A 743 10.21 -11.29 -54.01
N GLU A 744 10.88 -11.63 -55.12
CA GLU A 744 10.33 -12.46 -56.19
C GLU A 744 11.26 -13.64 -56.50
N LEU A 745 10.73 -14.86 -56.42
CA LEU A 745 11.44 -16.05 -56.89
C LEU A 745 11.33 -16.17 -58.42
N VAL A 746 12.47 -16.07 -59.11
CA VAL A 746 12.56 -16.25 -60.57
C VAL A 746 13.20 -17.60 -60.90
N LYS A 747 12.43 -18.47 -61.55
CA LYS A 747 12.90 -19.78 -62.01
C LYS A 747 14.00 -19.63 -63.09
N GLY A 748 15.08 -20.39 -62.94
CA GLY A 748 16.09 -20.59 -63.98
C GLY A 748 15.67 -21.66 -65.01
N ASP A 749 16.60 -22.09 -65.86
CA ASP A 749 16.38 -23.16 -66.86
C ASP A 749 16.38 -24.59 -66.26
N GLY A 750 16.18 -24.71 -64.94
CA GLY A 750 16.27 -25.94 -64.12
C GLY A 750 14.94 -26.36 -63.48
N SER A 751 14.97 -27.41 -62.64
CA SER A 751 13.78 -28.09 -62.09
C SER A 751 13.31 -27.60 -60.70
N GLY A 752 13.82 -26.50 -60.17
CA GLY A 752 13.49 -26.04 -58.82
C GLY A 752 12.14 -25.32 -58.71
N GLU A 753 11.48 -25.49 -57.56
CA GLU A 753 10.12 -24.99 -57.31
C GLU A 753 9.94 -24.32 -55.94
N GLU A 754 10.92 -24.41 -55.02
CA GLU A 754 10.82 -23.88 -53.66
C GLU A 754 12.17 -23.32 -53.17
N VAL A 755 12.14 -22.19 -52.45
CA VAL A 755 13.31 -21.54 -51.83
C VAL A 755 12.96 -21.15 -50.39
N ASP A 756 13.87 -21.43 -49.46
CA ASP A 756 13.89 -20.85 -48.12
C ASP A 756 14.80 -19.62 -48.15
N TYR A 757 14.37 -18.53 -47.54
CA TYR A 757 15.21 -17.34 -47.41
C TYR A 757 15.08 -16.68 -46.04
N THR A 758 16.16 -16.05 -45.61
CA THR A 758 16.20 -15.23 -44.40
C THR A 758 16.46 -13.78 -44.74
N LEU A 759 15.87 -12.88 -43.96
CA LEU A 759 16.14 -11.45 -43.97
C LEU A 759 16.67 -11.07 -42.59
N GLU A 760 17.88 -10.54 -42.50
CA GLU A 760 18.49 -10.11 -41.25
C GLU A 760 19.01 -8.68 -41.34
N LEU A 761 18.64 -7.83 -40.40
CA LEU A 761 19.18 -6.48 -40.23
C LEU A 761 20.38 -6.52 -39.29
N VAL A 762 21.56 -6.25 -39.82
CA VAL A 762 22.82 -6.27 -39.07
C VAL A 762 23.36 -4.86 -38.90
N THR A 763 23.49 -4.40 -37.65
CA THR A 763 24.11 -3.10 -37.32
C THR A 763 25.64 -3.19 -37.44
N LYS A 764 26.26 -2.17 -38.01
CA LYS A 764 27.70 -2.08 -38.28
C LYS A 764 28.47 -1.08 -37.44
#